data_AF-A0A9X1KZ96-F1
#
_entry.id   AF-A0A9X1KZ96-F1
#
_cell.length_a   1.000
_cell.length_b   1.000
_cell.length_c   1.000
_cell.angle_alpha   90.00
_cell.angle_beta   90.00
_cell.angle_gamma   90.00
#
_symmetry.space_group_name_H-M   'P 1'
#
loop_
_entity.id
_entity.type
_entity.pdbx_description
1 polymer ?
#
loop_
_entity_poly.entity_id
_entity_poly.type
_entity_poly.pdbx_seq_one_letter_code
_entity_poly.pdbx_strand_id
1 'polypeptide(L)'
;MLRFFLALIMGAIATLSWAQKKPVKFGEIDIENLKMEVYPLDSSAGAVILYDYGMTNFDHNFEVSFSRHVKIKILNKSEFDRADIKIPHYSSDMVTRLKASTYNLENGKIVESEVDKKDMFDEKASKYMENRSFSFPNVKEGSIIEYTFEVNYGSFRKIMPWYFQHDIPVMYSEYRVELPEPFEYKKIMTGYISLDEAETESRNTTFQGIPIRIFAQRYVATDIPAFREEAGVASPDDYMSKISFELDMIRVPGEPIRYFMPKSYAHLSRHLATTDMFEKEMNKGKFVEDQVAEITAGLSTDEEKAKAIYFWVQENFIVDTEFYEDNYKKIFDERKGYAEDINFILMMMMKEAGFKVEPVLISTRAHGKVHPFYPSQYNFNHMISLVTAGESTWLLDASDKLLPFNAIGEKCLNGNGLVISENEPRWVELNPSFQNLKYISSQLELDSDGNLKGHMQMSRKGYEAIGFRRKNMESKDDYVKNFSQSLANWTINSHELEGLEKKEDYVNEEIEIEVPGYAQSMGDVIYVNPMIFGGMKENPYKSEKREYPVNYAAPVKELTSFSITIPEGYVLDDVPQPVAMALPENAGKFIYSISSTGRIMTITSQFMINKTEFLPDEYPILRQFYAQVVAKQSEQVVLKKEL
;
A
#
# COMPACT_ATOMS: atom_id res chain seq x y z
N MET A 1 -30.11 -43.33 -30.73
CA MET A 1 -30.49 -41.90 -30.59
C MET A 1 -31.17 -41.59 -29.25
N LEU A 2 -32.22 -42.31 -28.83
CA LEU A 2 -32.94 -41.99 -27.58
C LEU A 2 -32.08 -42.05 -26.29
N ARG A 3 -31.11 -42.98 -26.21
CA ARG A 3 -30.15 -43.07 -25.09
C ARG A 3 -29.11 -41.94 -25.04
N PHE A 4 -28.76 -41.36 -26.18
CA PHE A 4 -27.86 -40.19 -26.25
C PHE A 4 -28.59 -38.89 -25.87
N PHE A 5 -29.88 -38.78 -26.22
CA PHE A 5 -30.72 -37.64 -25.84
C PHE A 5 -31.01 -37.61 -24.33
N LEU A 6 -31.22 -38.77 -23.70
CA LEU A 6 -31.39 -38.87 -22.24
C LEU A 6 -30.12 -38.55 -21.46
N ALA A 7 -28.94 -38.89 -21.99
CA ALA A 7 -27.66 -38.51 -21.37
C ALA A 7 -27.39 -37.00 -21.49
N LEU A 8 -27.79 -36.37 -22.61
CA LEU A 8 -27.69 -34.91 -22.79
C LEU A 8 -28.66 -34.14 -21.87
N ILE A 9 -29.87 -34.68 -21.66
CA ILE A 9 -30.87 -34.10 -20.75
C ILE A 9 -30.47 -34.30 -19.28
N MET A 10 -29.90 -35.46 -18.89
CA MET A 10 -29.35 -35.63 -17.54
C MET A 10 -28.12 -34.76 -17.28
N GLY A 11 -27.28 -34.52 -18.30
CA GLY A 11 -26.17 -33.57 -18.21
C GLY A 11 -26.63 -32.12 -18.03
N ALA A 12 -27.71 -31.70 -18.71
CA ALA A 12 -28.29 -30.37 -18.56
C ALA A 12 -29.10 -30.18 -17.25
N ILE A 13 -29.62 -31.26 -16.65
CA ILE A 13 -30.29 -31.21 -15.33
C ILE A 13 -29.25 -31.16 -14.19
N ALA A 14 -28.06 -31.75 -14.39
CA ALA A 14 -26.97 -31.70 -13.41
C ALA A 14 -26.36 -30.29 -13.25
N THR A 15 -26.35 -29.48 -14.32
CA THR A 15 -25.89 -28.07 -14.24
C THR A 15 -26.94 -27.15 -13.61
N LEU A 16 -28.24 -27.41 -13.84
CA LEU A 16 -29.34 -26.69 -13.17
C LEU A 16 -29.43 -26.96 -11.66
N SER A 17 -28.92 -28.09 -11.18
CA SER A 17 -28.97 -28.45 -9.76
C SER A 17 -27.82 -27.83 -8.94
N TRP A 18 -26.71 -27.46 -9.56
CA TRP A 18 -25.66 -26.66 -8.91
C TRP A 18 -26.12 -25.24 -8.60
N ALA A 19 -26.97 -24.65 -9.44
CA ALA A 19 -27.55 -23.31 -9.23
C ALA A 19 -28.52 -23.21 -8.04
N GLN A 20 -28.94 -24.34 -7.44
CA GLN A 20 -29.95 -24.38 -6.37
C GLN A 20 -29.43 -24.97 -5.04
N LYS A 21 -28.12 -25.17 -4.87
CA LYS A 21 -27.61 -25.70 -3.60
C LYS A 21 -27.94 -24.71 -2.47
N LYS A 22 -28.64 -25.21 -1.44
CA LYS A 22 -28.98 -24.40 -0.26
C LYS A 22 -27.70 -24.04 0.48
N PRO A 23 -27.59 -22.81 1.01
CA PRO A 23 -26.47 -22.45 1.88
C PRO A 23 -26.36 -23.41 3.05
N VAL A 24 -25.13 -23.69 3.48
CA VAL A 24 -24.85 -24.55 4.62
C VAL A 24 -25.46 -23.93 5.88
N LYS A 25 -26.02 -24.76 6.77
CA LYS A 25 -26.58 -24.25 8.03
C LYS A 25 -25.48 -24.06 9.08
N PHE A 26 -25.67 -23.08 9.94
CA PHE A 26 -24.84 -22.92 11.15
C PHE A 26 -24.88 -24.21 11.99
N GLY A 27 -23.73 -24.68 12.47
CA GLY A 27 -23.62 -25.94 13.23
C GLY A 27 -23.48 -27.20 12.40
N GLU A 28 -23.60 -27.12 11.07
CA GLU A 28 -23.39 -28.26 10.19
C GLU A 28 -21.88 -28.47 9.93
N ILE A 29 -21.22 -29.24 10.78
CA ILE A 29 -19.78 -29.48 10.72
C ILE A 29 -19.47 -30.85 10.11
N ASP A 30 -18.68 -30.85 9.02
CA ASP A 30 -18.11 -32.08 8.47
C ASP A 30 -16.96 -32.57 9.37
N ILE A 31 -17.07 -33.80 9.85
CA ILE A 31 -16.05 -34.41 10.71
C ILE A 31 -14.70 -34.57 9.99
N GLU A 32 -14.69 -34.71 8.66
CA GLU A 32 -13.44 -34.81 7.91
C GLU A 32 -12.67 -33.48 7.92
N ASN A 33 -13.37 -32.34 7.92
CA ASN A 33 -12.73 -31.04 8.13
C ASN A 33 -12.13 -30.90 9.54
N LEU A 34 -12.77 -31.48 10.57
CA LEU A 34 -12.19 -31.51 11.93
C LEU A 34 -10.96 -32.42 12.02
N LYS A 35 -10.91 -33.50 11.25
CA LYS A 35 -9.75 -34.41 11.18
C LYS A 35 -8.61 -33.89 10.30
N MET A 36 -8.86 -32.89 9.46
CA MET A 36 -7.82 -32.31 8.61
C MET A 36 -6.69 -31.72 9.47
N GLU A 37 -5.49 -32.26 9.34
CA GLU A 37 -4.27 -31.78 10.01
C GLU A 37 -3.42 -30.88 9.10
N VAL A 38 -3.52 -31.08 7.78
CA VAL A 38 -2.80 -30.30 6.76
C VAL A 38 -3.76 -30.03 5.61
N TYR A 39 -3.73 -28.82 5.05
CA TYR A 39 -4.51 -28.51 3.87
C TYR A 39 -3.84 -29.04 2.60
N PRO A 40 -4.52 -29.89 1.79
CA PRO A 40 -3.86 -30.56 0.66
C PRO A 40 -3.35 -29.63 -0.44
N LEU A 41 -3.98 -28.47 -0.64
CA LEU A 41 -3.61 -27.53 -1.71
C LEU A 41 -2.57 -26.50 -1.27
N ASP A 42 -2.36 -26.32 0.04
CA ASP A 42 -1.29 -25.50 0.59
C ASP A 42 -0.84 -26.09 1.93
N SER A 43 0.19 -26.94 1.90
CA SER A 43 0.72 -27.59 3.11
C SER A 43 1.41 -26.62 4.07
N SER A 44 1.65 -25.37 3.66
CA SER A 44 2.24 -24.32 4.50
C SER A 44 1.18 -23.49 5.24
N ALA A 45 -0.10 -23.64 4.91
CA ALA A 45 -1.18 -22.88 5.52
C ALA A 45 -1.36 -23.24 7.01
N GLY A 46 -1.37 -22.22 7.88
CA GLY A 46 -1.69 -22.40 9.30
C GLY A 46 -3.20 -22.46 9.58
N ALA A 47 -4.02 -21.99 8.64
CA ALA A 47 -5.48 -22.01 8.70
C ALA A 47 -6.07 -22.01 7.28
N VAL A 48 -7.35 -22.38 7.17
CA VAL A 48 -8.08 -22.42 5.89
C VAL A 48 -9.52 -21.97 6.11
N ILE A 49 -10.03 -21.08 5.26
CA ILE A 49 -11.45 -20.77 5.21
C ILE A 49 -12.15 -21.91 4.47
N LEU A 50 -12.91 -22.73 5.20
CA LEU A 50 -13.63 -23.87 4.62
C LEU A 50 -14.86 -23.41 3.84
N TYR A 51 -15.48 -22.32 4.29
CA TYR A 51 -16.73 -21.82 3.74
C TYR A 51 -16.85 -20.33 4.08
N ASP A 52 -16.99 -19.48 3.06
CA ASP A 52 -17.33 -18.06 3.19
C ASP A 52 -18.54 -17.77 2.30
N TYR A 53 -19.67 -17.46 2.93
CA TYR A 53 -20.91 -17.21 2.22
C TYR A 53 -21.43 -15.82 2.57
N GLY A 54 -21.72 -15.03 1.55
CA GLY A 54 -22.29 -13.69 1.66
C GLY A 54 -23.61 -13.59 0.91
N MET A 55 -24.57 -12.87 1.48
CA MET A 55 -25.81 -12.51 0.81
C MET A 55 -26.14 -11.05 1.05
N THR A 56 -26.29 -10.30 -0.03
CA THR A 56 -26.84 -8.95 -0.03
C THR A 56 -28.26 -8.99 -0.57
N ASN A 57 -29.21 -8.43 0.17
CA ASN A 57 -30.59 -8.30 -0.28
C ASN A 57 -31.18 -6.94 0.12
N PHE A 58 -32.38 -6.68 -0.41
CA PHE A 58 -33.13 -5.45 -0.17
C PHE A 58 -34.40 -5.79 0.61
N ASP A 59 -34.65 -5.07 1.69
CA ASP A 59 -35.89 -5.20 2.46
C ASP A 59 -37.08 -4.55 1.71
N HIS A 60 -38.23 -4.43 2.39
CA HIS A 60 -39.43 -3.81 1.78
C HIS A 60 -39.28 -2.30 1.56
N ASN A 61 -38.37 -1.66 2.30
CA ASN A 61 -38.02 -0.24 2.18
C ASN A 61 -36.85 -0.01 1.20
N PHE A 62 -36.35 -1.07 0.56
CA PHE A 62 -35.17 -1.05 -0.31
C PHE A 62 -33.89 -0.61 0.43
N GLU A 63 -33.83 -0.90 1.73
CA GLU A 63 -32.60 -0.80 2.51
C GLU A 63 -31.78 -2.07 2.30
N VAL A 64 -30.47 -1.90 2.16
CA VAL A 64 -29.55 -3.03 1.99
C VAL A 64 -29.34 -3.73 3.33
N SER A 65 -29.53 -5.04 3.32
CA SER A 65 -29.09 -5.94 4.38
C SER A 65 -28.03 -6.89 3.82
N PHE A 66 -26.98 -7.11 4.61
CA PHE A 66 -25.89 -8.01 4.28
C PHE A 66 -25.76 -9.06 5.37
N SER A 67 -25.74 -10.34 4.97
CA SER A 67 -25.46 -11.45 5.86
C SER A 67 -24.21 -12.19 5.42
N ARG A 68 -23.42 -12.65 6.41
CA ARG A 68 -22.21 -13.44 6.17
C ARG A 68 -22.19 -14.68 7.05
N HIS A 69 -21.64 -15.77 6.56
CA HIS A 69 -21.43 -17.02 7.28
C HIS A 69 -20.05 -17.58 6.92
N VAL A 70 -19.19 -17.72 7.93
CA VAL A 70 -17.79 -18.11 7.77
C VAL A 70 -17.48 -19.34 8.61
N LYS A 71 -16.70 -20.28 8.06
CA LYS A 71 -16.04 -21.40 8.77
C LYS A 71 -14.56 -21.36 8.50
N ILE A 72 -13.75 -21.34 9.55
CA ILE A 72 -12.29 -21.35 9.47
C ILE A 72 -11.75 -22.55 10.23
N LYS A 73 -10.92 -23.36 9.56
CA LYS A 73 -10.12 -24.40 10.19
C LYS A 73 -8.81 -23.80 10.70
N ILE A 74 -8.51 -23.99 11.96
CA ILE A 74 -7.22 -23.67 12.57
C ILE A 74 -6.35 -24.93 12.55
N LEU A 75 -5.23 -24.90 11.83
CA LEU A 75 -4.33 -26.06 11.68
C LEU A 75 -3.18 -26.03 12.68
N ASN A 76 -2.68 -24.85 13.04
CA ASN A 76 -1.58 -24.70 13.99
C ASN A 76 -1.78 -23.48 14.93
N LYS A 77 -0.94 -23.39 15.96
CA LYS A 77 -0.98 -22.32 16.97
C LYS A 77 -0.67 -20.91 16.47
N SER A 78 0.00 -20.74 15.32
CA SER A 78 0.33 -19.40 14.84
C SER A 78 -0.89 -18.60 14.39
N GLU A 79 -2.01 -19.26 14.11
CA GLU A 79 -3.26 -18.64 13.65
C GLU A 79 -4.32 -18.48 14.76
N PHE A 80 -3.92 -18.55 16.03
CA PHE A 80 -4.88 -18.42 17.15
C PHE A 80 -5.47 -17.02 17.26
N ASP A 81 -4.80 -16.00 16.74
CA ASP A 81 -5.32 -14.62 16.63
C ASP A 81 -6.57 -14.52 15.76
N ARG A 82 -6.79 -15.45 14.81
CA ARG A 82 -8.04 -15.54 14.03
C ARG A 82 -9.26 -15.90 14.88
N ALA A 83 -9.06 -16.32 16.13
CA ALA A 83 -10.13 -16.51 17.10
C ALA A 83 -10.72 -15.18 17.59
N ASP A 84 -10.06 -14.04 17.36
CA ASP A 84 -10.54 -12.73 17.75
C ASP A 84 -11.17 -12.02 16.55
N ILE A 85 -12.50 -11.91 16.54
CA ILE A 85 -13.24 -11.34 15.42
C ILE A 85 -13.65 -9.89 15.72
N LYS A 86 -13.50 -9.04 14.71
CA LYS A 86 -14.01 -7.67 14.69
C LYS A 86 -14.87 -7.46 13.44
N ILE A 87 -16.15 -7.11 13.64
CA ILE A 87 -17.07 -6.79 12.55
C ILE A 87 -17.24 -5.26 12.49
N PRO A 88 -16.56 -4.57 11.55
CA PRO A 88 -16.69 -3.13 11.40
C PRO A 88 -18.07 -2.76 10.84
N HIS A 89 -18.70 -1.76 11.43
CA HIS A 89 -20.00 -1.23 11.00
C HIS A 89 -20.11 0.25 11.36
N TYR A 90 -20.99 1.01 10.70
CA TYR A 90 -21.26 2.37 11.14
C TYR A 90 -22.01 2.34 12.47
N SER A 91 -21.81 3.35 13.33
CA SER A 91 -22.57 3.48 14.59
C SER A 91 -24.09 3.60 14.38
N SER A 92 -24.54 3.90 13.16
CA SER A 92 -25.96 3.91 12.78
C SER A 92 -26.51 2.54 12.36
N ASP A 93 -25.62 1.61 12.02
CA ASP A 93 -25.99 0.29 11.53
C ASP A 93 -26.26 -0.66 12.70
N MET A 94 -27.04 -1.70 12.46
CA MET A 94 -27.32 -2.71 13.48
C MET A 94 -26.76 -4.07 13.07
N VAL A 95 -25.85 -4.61 13.90
CA VAL A 95 -25.38 -6.00 13.79
C VAL A 95 -26.36 -6.91 14.51
N THR A 96 -26.99 -7.82 13.77
CA THR A 96 -27.97 -8.78 14.29
C THR A 96 -27.63 -10.19 13.86
N ARG A 97 -28.39 -11.17 14.38
CA ARG A 97 -28.23 -12.60 14.09
C ARG A 97 -26.81 -13.14 14.27
N LEU A 98 -26.02 -12.47 15.11
CA LEU A 98 -24.68 -12.88 15.45
C LEU A 98 -24.70 -14.19 16.23
N LYS A 99 -24.05 -15.21 15.68
CA LYS A 99 -23.74 -16.49 16.36
C LYS A 99 -22.29 -16.81 16.08
N ALA A 100 -21.61 -17.40 17.06
CA ALA A 100 -20.24 -17.83 16.93
C ALA A 100 -19.98 -19.05 17.83
N SER A 101 -19.35 -20.08 17.28
CA SER A 101 -19.02 -21.32 17.99
C SER A 101 -17.66 -21.88 17.56
N THR A 102 -16.94 -22.47 18.52
CA THR A 102 -15.76 -23.31 18.27
C THR A 102 -16.18 -24.77 18.28
N TYR A 103 -15.69 -25.56 17.32
CA TYR A 103 -15.92 -26.99 17.26
C TYR A 103 -14.60 -27.74 17.37
N ASN A 104 -14.62 -28.76 18.22
CA ASN A 104 -13.47 -29.55 18.58
C ASN A 104 -13.80 -31.03 18.45
N LEU A 105 -12.82 -31.84 18.06
CA LEU A 105 -12.96 -33.29 18.14
C LEU A 105 -12.45 -33.76 19.51
N GLU A 106 -13.33 -34.40 20.30
CA GLU A 106 -13.00 -34.95 21.60
C GLU A 106 -13.53 -36.38 21.69
N ASN A 107 -12.64 -37.35 21.90
CA ASN A 107 -12.99 -38.78 21.92
C ASN A 107 -13.81 -39.22 20.69
N GLY A 108 -13.47 -38.66 19.52
CA GLY A 108 -14.16 -38.96 18.25
C GLY A 108 -15.54 -38.30 18.08
N LYS A 109 -15.96 -37.43 19.00
CA LYS A 109 -17.21 -36.68 18.92
C LYS A 109 -16.94 -35.19 18.73
N ILE A 110 -17.84 -34.52 18.02
CA ILE A 110 -17.80 -33.07 17.87
C ILE A 110 -18.33 -32.44 19.16
N VAL A 111 -17.53 -31.57 19.77
CA VAL A 111 -17.86 -30.78 20.95
C VAL A 111 -17.90 -29.31 20.52
N GLU A 112 -19.05 -28.68 20.74
CA GLU A 112 -19.28 -27.26 20.47
C GLU A 112 -19.01 -26.42 21.73
N SER A 113 -18.40 -25.25 21.55
CA SER A 113 -18.27 -24.21 22.55
C SER A 113 -18.77 -22.89 21.95
N GLU A 114 -20.01 -22.54 22.28
CA GLU A 114 -20.65 -21.29 21.82
C GLU A 114 -20.02 -20.07 22.53
N VAL A 115 -19.87 -18.97 21.79
CA VAL A 115 -19.51 -17.67 22.35
C VAL A 115 -20.72 -17.11 23.09
N ASP A 116 -20.56 -16.85 24.38
CA ASP A 116 -21.59 -16.25 25.21
C ASP A 116 -21.96 -14.85 24.71
N LYS A 117 -23.26 -14.51 24.60
CA LYS A 117 -23.71 -13.20 24.11
C LYS A 117 -23.18 -12.00 24.91
N LYS A 118 -22.90 -12.20 26.21
CA LYS A 118 -22.31 -11.18 27.09
C LYS A 118 -20.85 -10.85 26.72
N ASP A 119 -20.18 -11.75 26.00
CA ASP A 119 -18.79 -11.62 25.56
C ASP A 119 -18.71 -11.06 24.13
N MET A 120 -19.87 -10.70 23.55
CA MET A 120 -19.99 -9.97 22.29
C MET A 120 -20.34 -8.51 22.59
N PHE A 121 -19.43 -7.59 22.30
CA PHE A 121 -19.59 -6.18 22.67
C PHE A 121 -19.13 -5.25 21.55
N ASP A 122 -19.62 -4.01 21.58
CA ASP A 122 -19.20 -2.99 20.62
C ASP A 122 -18.05 -2.17 21.20
N GLU A 123 -17.00 -1.99 20.39
CA GLU A 123 -15.88 -1.12 20.68
C GLU A 123 -15.87 0.04 19.69
N LYS A 124 -15.70 1.26 20.19
CA LYS A 124 -15.61 2.45 19.34
C LYS A 124 -14.33 2.41 18.50
N ALA A 125 -14.47 2.45 17.18
CA ALA A 125 -13.33 2.51 16.25
C ALA A 125 -13.05 3.95 15.78
N SER A 126 -14.09 4.77 15.60
CA SER A 126 -13.98 6.19 15.28
C SER A 126 -15.24 6.95 15.73
N LYS A 127 -15.42 8.21 15.29
CA LYS A 127 -16.66 8.97 15.53
C LYS A 127 -17.89 8.32 14.87
N TYR A 128 -17.70 7.62 13.75
CA TYR A 128 -18.79 7.08 12.93
C TYR A 128 -18.76 5.56 12.78
N MET A 129 -17.71 4.89 13.28
CA MET A 129 -17.50 3.45 13.13
C MET A 129 -17.36 2.77 14.49
N GLU A 130 -17.94 1.59 14.59
CA GLU A 130 -17.83 0.67 15.71
C GLU A 130 -17.39 -0.71 15.20
N ASN A 131 -16.76 -1.48 16.09
CA ASN A 131 -16.44 -2.88 15.87
C ASN A 131 -17.27 -3.72 16.82
N ARG A 132 -18.10 -4.63 16.30
CA ARG A 132 -18.66 -5.71 17.11
C ARG A 132 -17.57 -6.76 17.31
N SER A 133 -17.02 -6.85 18.52
CA SER A 133 -15.88 -7.68 18.88
C SER A 133 -16.29 -8.90 19.71
N PHE A 134 -15.65 -10.05 19.47
CA PHE A 134 -15.77 -11.27 20.29
C PHE A 134 -14.61 -12.23 20.05
N SER A 135 -14.35 -13.10 21.02
CA SER A 135 -13.31 -14.13 20.95
C SER A 135 -13.89 -15.53 21.05
N PHE A 136 -13.43 -16.44 20.20
CA PHE A 136 -13.86 -17.83 20.23
C PHE A 136 -13.29 -18.58 21.45
N PRO A 137 -14.12 -19.23 22.29
CA PRO A 137 -13.62 -20.01 23.43
C PRO A 137 -13.03 -21.34 22.95
N ASN A 138 -12.14 -21.93 23.75
CA ASN A 138 -11.63 -23.30 23.58
C ASN A 138 -10.98 -23.59 22.21
N VAL A 139 -10.37 -22.60 21.58
CA VAL A 139 -9.61 -22.78 20.34
C VAL A 139 -8.34 -23.58 20.62
N LYS A 140 -8.11 -24.61 19.81
CA LYS A 140 -6.93 -25.48 19.82
C LYS A 140 -6.52 -25.81 18.38
N GLU A 141 -5.34 -26.40 18.22
CA GLU A 141 -4.94 -26.94 16.91
C GLU A 141 -5.97 -27.99 16.46
N GLY A 142 -6.43 -27.86 15.23
CA GLY A 142 -7.49 -28.70 14.68
C GLY A 142 -8.92 -28.16 14.89
N SER A 143 -9.13 -27.08 15.65
CA SER A 143 -10.46 -26.48 15.82
C SER A 143 -11.04 -25.96 14.50
N ILE A 144 -12.37 -25.98 14.41
CA ILE A 144 -13.09 -25.15 13.44
C ILE A 144 -13.79 -24.04 14.22
N ILE A 145 -13.59 -22.79 13.82
CA ILE A 145 -14.37 -21.65 14.30
C ILE A 145 -15.41 -21.29 13.24
N GLU A 146 -16.64 -21.01 13.66
CA GLU A 146 -17.75 -20.67 12.77
C GLU A 146 -18.50 -19.47 13.31
N TYR A 147 -18.80 -18.50 12.46
CA TYR A 147 -19.66 -17.38 12.84
C TYR A 147 -20.56 -16.94 11.69
N THR A 148 -21.68 -16.32 12.06
CA THR A 148 -22.59 -15.66 11.11
C THR A 148 -23.13 -14.38 11.72
N PHE A 149 -23.43 -13.39 10.89
CA PHE A 149 -24.02 -12.12 11.29
C PHE A 149 -24.82 -11.50 10.15
N GLU A 150 -25.64 -10.51 10.47
CA GLU A 150 -26.39 -9.67 9.54
C GLU A 150 -26.21 -8.20 9.91
N VAL A 151 -25.92 -7.35 8.92
CA VAL A 151 -25.81 -5.88 9.08
C VAL A 151 -26.84 -5.22 8.18
N ASN A 152 -27.62 -4.30 8.75
CA ASN A 152 -28.54 -3.45 8.00
C ASN A 152 -27.91 -2.07 7.80
N TYR A 153 -27.65 -1.69 6.54
CA TYR A 153 -26.91 -0.48 6.20
C TYR A 153 -27.79 0.78 6.02
N GLY A 154 -29.12 0.62 6.08
CA GLY A 154 -30.10 1.71 5.99
C GLY A 154 -30.04 2.53 4.69
N SER A 155 -29.43 1.98 3.63
CA SER A 155 -29.25 2.70 2.36
C SER A 155 -29.16 1.74 1.19
N PHE A 156 -29.89 2.03 0.11
CA PHE A 156 -29.79 1.31 -1.16
C PHE A 156 -28.40 1.46 -1.82
N ARG A 157 -27.60 2.46 -1.46
CA ARG A 157 -26.31 2.72 -2.10
C ARG A 157 -25.15 1.90 -1.53
N LYS A 158 -25.34 1.26 -0.37
CA LYS A 158 -24.26 0.64 0.41
C LYS A 158 -24.21 -0.87 0.16
N ILE A 159 -23.78 -1.29 -1.03
CA ILE A 159 -23.40 -2.69 -1.29
C ILE A 159 -21.90 -2.81 -1.05
N MET A 160 -21.52 -3.50 0.04
CA MET A 160 -20.10 -3.70 0.36
C MET A 160 -19.43 -4.62 -0.67
N PRO A 161 -18.13 -4.41 -0.98
CA PRO A 161 -17.38 -5.35 -1.80
C PRO A 161 -17.34 -6.73 -1.15
N TRP A 162 -17.44 -7.77 -1.98
CA TRP A 162 -17.22 -9.14 -1.54
C TRP A 162 -15.85 -9.63 -1.98
N TYR A 163 -15.04 -10.05 -1.01
CA TYR A 163 -13.71 -10.61 -1.24
C TYR A 163 -13.77 -12.13 -1.29
N PHE A 164 -13.39 -12.70 -2.43
CA PHE A 164 -13.30 -14.15 -2.61
C PHE A 164 -11.97 -14.69 -2.09
N GLN A 165 -10.91 -13.88 -2.18
CA GLN A 165 -9.56 -14.23 -1.77
C GLN A 165 -9.20 -13.52 -0.46
N HIS A 166 -8.47 -14.22 0.42
CA HIS A 166 -8.05 -13.75 1.75
C HIS A 166 -6.58 -14.11 1.99
N ASP A 167 -5.99 -13.69 3.11
CA ASP A 167 -4.61 -13.95 3.50
C ASP A 167 -4.30 -15.43 3.81
N ILE A 168 -5.34 -16.25 3.93
CA ILE A 168 -5.29 -17.72 4.01
C ILE A 168 -6.09 -18.36 2.87
N PRO A 169 -5.81 -19.62 2.50
CA PRO A 169 -6.54 -20.29 1.43
C PRO A 169 -8.03 -20.42 1.74
N VAL A 170 -8.86 -20.39 0.70
CA VAL A 170 -10.31 -20.52 0.80
C VAL A 170 -10.79 -21.69 -0.05
N MET A 171 -11.38 -22.69 0.59
CA MET A 171 -11.91 -23.87 -0.08
C MET A 171 -13.18 -23.53 -0.87
N TYR A 172 -14.05 -22.69 -0.31
CA TYR A 172 -15.32 -22.31 -0.92
C TYR A 172 -15.70 -20.87 -0.54
N SER A 173 -15.91 -20.01 -1.54
CA SER A 173 -16.46 -18.67 -1.38
C SER A 173 -17.67 -18.49 -2.30
N GLU A 174 -18.80 -18.06 -1.75
CA GLU A 174 -20.02 -17.77 -2.51
C GLU A 174 -20.61 -16.43 -2.10
N TYR A 175 -20.88 -15.59 -3.09
CA TYR A 175 -21.61 -14.34 -2.91
C TYR A 175 -22.90 -14.37 -3.70
N ARG A 176 -23.99 -14.00 -3.04
CA ARG A 176 -25.28 -13.79 -3.67
C ARG A 176 -25.71 -12.34 -3.45
N VAL A 177 -26.25 -11.73 -4.50
CA VAL A 177 -26.78 -10.37 -4.43
C VAL A 177 -28.13 -10.31 -5.15
N GLU A 178 -29.13 -9.77 -4.46
CA GLU A 178 -30.42 -9.43 -5.06
C GLU A 178 -30.42 -7.97 -5.48
N LEU A 179 -30.62 -7.70 -6.77
CA LEU A 179 -30.66 -6.33 -7.31
C LEU A 179 -32.06 -6.02 -7.84
N PRO A 180 -32.73 -4.98 -7.33
CA PRO A 180 -34.02 -4.57 -7.87
C PRO A 180 -33.84 -3.85 -9.21
N GLU A 181 -34.67 -4.21 -10.20
CA GLU A 181 -34.63 -3.72 -11.59
C GLU A 181 -34.48 -2.20 -11.75
N PRO A 182 -35.11 -1.33 -10.93
CA PRO A 182 -34.95 0.11 -11.09
C PRO A 182 -33.57 0.65 -10.71
N PHE A 183 -32.77 -0.08 -9.93
CA PHE A 183 -31.46 0.34 -9.47
C PHE A 183 -30.39 -0.33 -10.34
N GLU A 184 -29.86 0.41 -11.31
CA GLU A 184 -28.82 -0.09 -12.20
C GLU A 184 -27.45 0.06 -11.51
N TYR A 185 -26.85 -1.07 -11.11
CA TYR A 185 -25.51 -1.12 -10.54
C TYR A 185 -24.48 -1.53 -11.59
N LYS A 186 -23.31 -0.88 -11.56
CA LYS A 186 -22.14 -1.30 -12.29
C LYS A 186 -21.38 -2.34 -11.48
N LYS A 187 -21.23 -3.54 -12.06
CA LYS A 187 -20.40 -4.63 -11.53
C LYS A 187 -18.93 -4.33 -11.83
N ILE A 188 -18.09 -4.30 -10.79
CA ILE A 188 -16.63 -4.12 -10.90
C ILE A 188 -15.98 -5.37 -10.33
N MET A 189 -15.10 -6.00 -11.10
CA MET A 189 -14.34 -7.18 -10.67
C MET A 189 -12.85 -6.88 -10.73
N THR A 190 -12.15 -7.29 -9.67
CA THR A 190 -10.69 -7.16 -9.53
C THR A 190 -10.11 -8.54 -9.20
N GLY A 191 -8.83 -8.75 -9.52
CA GLY A 191 -8.09 -9.98 -9.26
C GLY A 191 -8.19 -11.03 -10.37
N TYR A 192 -7.59 -12.19 -10.11
CA TYR A 192 -7.29 -13.21 -11.13
C TYR A 192 -8.09 -14.51 -10.96
N ILE A 193 -8.87 -14.63 -9.88
CA ILE A 193 -9.66 -15.84 -9.61
C ILE A 193 -10.91 -15.85 -10.51
N SER A 194 -11.08 -16.95 -11.25
CA SER A 194 -12.25 -17.17 -12.09
C SER A 194 -13.48 -17.49 -11.23
N LEU A 195 -14.62 -16.89 -11.58
CA LEU A 195 -15.89 -17.10 -10.86
C LEU A 195 -16.86 -17.91 -11.73
N ASP A 196 -17.58 -18.85 -11.10
CA ASP A 196 -18.81 -19.42 -11.65
C ASP A 196 -19.96 -18.43 -11.38
N GLU A 197 -20.62 -17.96 -12.44
CA GLU A 197 -21.65 -16.93 -12.40
C GLU A 197 -23.00 -17.45 -12.86
N ALA A 198 -24.06 -17.12 -12.12
CA ALA A 198 -25.44 -17.38 -12.53
C ALA A 198 -26.36 -16.22 -12.17
N GLU A 199 -27.36 -15.95 -13.02
CA GLU A 199 -28.39 -14.94 -12.78
C GLU A 199 -29.78 -15.55 -12.99
N THR A 200 -30.70 -15.22 -12.09
CA THR A 200 -32.10 -15.67 -12.14
C THR A 200 -33.04 -14.58 -11.64
N GLU A 201 -34.26 -14.51 -12.17
CA GLU A 201 -35.33 -13.71 -11.54
C GLU A 201 -35.67 -14.34 -10.18
N SER A 202 -35.44 -13.60 -9.09
CA SER A 202 -35.65 -14.10 -7.72
C SER A 202 -37.11 -13.96 -7.30
N ARG A 203 -37.63 -12.74 -7.38
CA ARG A 203 -38.98 -12.40 -6.91
C ARG A 203 -39.53 -11.13 -7.56
N ASN A 204 -40.85 -10.99 -7.50
CA ASN A 204 -41.57 -9.77 -7.87
C ASN A 204 -41.96 -8.99 -6.60
N THR A 205 -41.88 -7.66 -6.65
CA THR A 205 -42.26 -6.77 -5.55
C THR A 205 -42.85 -5.46 -6.09
N THR A 206 -43.08 -4.49 -5.22
CA THR A 206 -43.59 -3.16 -5.59
C THR A 206 -42.66 -2.08 -5.04
N PHE A 207 -42.25 -1.13 -5.88
CA PHE A 207 -41.52 0.08 -5.50
C PHE A 207 -42.39 1.29 -5.81
N GLN A 208 -42.76 2.07 -4.80
CA GLN A 208 -43.64 3.24 -4.95
C GLN A 208 -44.97 2.95 -5.68
N GLY A 209 -45.55 1.76 -5.47
CA GLY A 209 -46.78 1.34 -6.16
C GLY A 209 -46.57 0.72 -7.55
N ILE A 210 -45.34 0.70 -8.07
CA ILE A 210 -44.99 0.13 -9.38
C ILE A 210 -44.47 -1.30 -9.21
N PRO A 211 -45.04 -2.29 -9.93
CA PRO A 211 -44.48 -3.64 -9.96
C PRO A 211 -43.07 -3.64 -10.53
N ILE A 212 -42.13 -4.25 -9.81
CA ILE A 212 -40.73 -4.37 -10.23
C ILE A 212 -40.21 -5.78 -10.00
N ARG A 213 -39.16 -6.15 -10.73
CA ARG A 213 -38.46 -7.42 -10.57
C ARG A 213 -37.23 -7.26 -9.70
N ILE A 214 -36.86 -8.32 -9.00
CA ILE A 214 -35.58 -8.46 -8.31
C ILE A 214 -34.83 -9.63 -8.95
N PHE A 215 -33.61 -9.36 -9.40
CA PHE A 215 -32.71 -10.35 -9.99
C PHE A 215 -31.73 -10.83 -8.93
N ALA A 216 -31.63 -12.15 -8.73
CA ALA A 216 -30.57 -12.74 -7.91
C ALA A 216 -29.40 -13.14 -8.79
N GLN A 217 -28.23 -12.60 -8.46
CA GLN A 217 -26.95 -12.95 -9.04
C GLN A 217 -26.15 -13.79 -8.03
N ARG A 218 -25.48 -14.84 -8.51
CA ARG A 218 -24.68 -15.77 -7.73
C ARG A 218 -23.29 -15.86 -8.32
N TYR A 219 -22.29 -15.76 -7.45
CA TYR A 219 -20.87 -15.83 -7.77
C TYR A 219 -20.20 -16.85 -6.87
N VAL A 220 -19.46 -17.81 -7.44
CA VAL A 220 -18.74 -18.83 -6.68
C VAL A 220 -17.32 -18.98 -7.14
N ALA A 221 -16.41 -19.13 -6.18
CA ALA A 221 -15.06 -19.59 -6.39
C ALA A 221 -14.71 -20.69 -5.40
N THR A 222 -13.89 -21.64 -5.84
CA THR A 222 -13.42 -22.78 -5.05
C THR A 222 -11.91 -22.91 -5.17
N ASP A 223 -11.28 -23.56 -4.20
CA ASP A 223 -9.84 -23.84 -4.21
C ASP A 223 -8.98 -22.57 -4.43
N ILE A 224 -9.35 -21.51 -3.73
CA ILE A 224 -8.76 -20.17 -3.87
C ILE A 224 -7.46 -20.13 -3.05
N PRO A 225 -6.31 -19.79 -3.66
CA PRO A 225 -5.05 -19.67 -2.94
C PRO A 225 -5.06 -18.44 -2.02
N ALA A 226 -4.26 -18.51 -0.96
CA ALA A 226 -4.00 -17.36 -0.09
C ALA A 226 -3.42 -16.18 -0.89
N PHE A 227 -3.92 -14.98 -0.63
CA PHE A 227 -3.28 -13.74 -1.05
C PHE A 227 -2.09 -13.47 -0.13
N ARG A 228 -0.88 -13.55 -0.66
CA ARG A 228 0.34 -13.29 0.12
C ARG A 228 0.81 -11.88 -0.16
N GLU A 229 0.85 -11.01 0.85
CA GLU A 229 1.47 -9.70 0.64
C GLU A 229 2.97 -9.89 0.33
N GLU A 230 3.44 -9.32 -0.78
CA GLU A 230 4.84 -9.42 -1.18
C GLU A 230 5.52 -8.05 -1.20
N ALA A 231 6.82 -8.06 -0.92
CA ALA A 231 7.65 -6.86 -1.00
C ALA A 231 7.50 -6.17 -2.37
N GLY A 232 7.20 -4.87 -2.35
CA GLY A 232 7.01 -4.06 -3.56
C GLY A 232 5.57 -3.97 -4.06
N VAL A 233 4.56 -4.52 -3.38
CA VAL A 233 3.16 -4.24 -3.71
C VAL A 233 2.72 -2.91 -3.10
N ALA A 234 2.15 -2.02 -3.92
CA ALA A 234 1.71 -0.69 -3.47
C ALA A 234 0.38 -0.74 -2.71
N SER A 235 -0.60 -1.48 -3.25
CA SER A 235 -1.89 -1.76 -2.63
C SER A 235 -2.27 -3.21 -2.92
N PRO A 236 -2.28 -4.10 -1.91
CA PRO A 236 -2.81 -5.46 -2.03
C PRO A 236 -4.23 -5.52 -2.63
N ASP A 237 -5.06 -4.53 -2.29
CA ASP A 237 -6.48 -4.46 -2.67
C ASP A 237 -6.69 -4.29 -4.20
N ASP A 238 -5.68 -3.78 -4.92
CA ASP A 238 -5.69 -3.68 -6.39
C ASP A 238 -5.61 -5.05 -7.09
N TYR A 239 -5.17 -6.09 -6.38
CA TYR A 239 -4.90 -7.42 -6.94
C TYR A 239 -5.75 -8.52 -6.30
N MET A 240 -6.34 -8.26 -5.14
CA MET A 240 -7.17 -9.23 -4.44
C MET A 240 -8.47 -9.50 -5.19
N SER A 241 -8.84 -10.78 -5.30
CA SER A 241 -10.03 -11.16 -6.06
C SER A 241 -11.32 -10.77 -5.34
N LYS A 242 -12.04 -9.79 -5.90
CA LYS A 242 -13.25 -9.22 -5.32
C LYS A 242 -14.26 -8.77 -6.37
N ILE A 243 -15.49 -8.58 -5.92
CA ILE A 243 -16.57 -7.97 -6.69
C ILE A 243 -17.19 -6.81 -5.92
N SER A 244 -17.41 -5.70 -6.60
CA SER A 244 -18.07 -4.49 -6.07
C SER A 244 -19.25 -4.09 -6.94
N PHE A 245 -20.27 -3.50 -6.32
CA PHE A 245 -21.47 -3.01 -6.99
C PHE A 245 -21.67 -1.54 -6.67
N GLU A 246 -21.68 -0.73 -7.72
CA GLU A 246 -21.73 0.72 -7.60
C GLU A 246 -22.96 1.27 -8.31
N LEU A 247 -23.79 2.05 -7.64
CA LEU A 247 -25.03 2.56 -8.22
C LEU A 247 -24.73 3.57 -9.34
N ASP A 248 -25.10 3.24 -10.57
CA ASP A 248 -24.92 4.10 -11.75
C ASP A 248 -26.12 5.04 -11.91
N MET A 249 -27.32 4.45 -11.97
CA MET A 249 -28.56 5.20 -12.17
C MET A 249 -29.76 4.51 -11.54
N ILE A 250 -30.81 5.30 -11.31
CA ILE A 250 -32.15 4.81 -11.01
C ILE A 250 -33.06 5.08 -12.20
N ARG A 251 -33.71 4.02 -12.70
CA ARG A 251 -34.67 4.04 -13.80
C ARG A 251 -35.99 3.44 -13.34
N VAL A 252 -36.89 4.29 -12.85
CA VAL A 252 -38.27 3.90 -12.54
C VAL A 252 -39.14 4.08 -13.79
N PRO A 253 -39.95 3.10 -14.20
CA PRO A 253 -40.88 3.26 -15.31
C PRO A 253 -41.79 4.48 -15.15
N GLY A 254 -41.77 5.39 -16.12
CA GLY A 254 -42.59 6.61 -16.09
C GLY A 254 -41.97 7.81 -15.37
N GLU A 255 -40.79 7.67 -14.75
CA GLU A 255 -40.06 8.77 -14.12
C GLU A 255 -38.80 9.20 -14.90
N PRO A 256 -38.30 10.43 -14.71
CA PRO A 256 -36.99 10.83 -15.21
C PRO A 256 -35.87 9.96 -14.61
N ILE A 257 -34.92 9.54 -15.45
CA ILE A 257 -33.73 8.80 -15.02
C ILE A 257 -32.89 9.68 -14.08
N ARG A 258 -32.47 9.12 -12.94
CA ARG A 258 -31.60 9.78 -11.97
C ARG A 258 -30.21 9.15 -12.04
N TYR A 259 -29.23 9.91 -12.51
CA TYR A 259 -27.83 9.46 -12.53
C TYR A 259 -27.16 9.74 -11.19
N PHE A 260 -26.42 8.76 -10.68
CA PHE A 260 -25.61 8.87 -9.46
C PHE A 260 -24.12 8.92 -9.76
N MET A 261 -23.71 8.46 -10.94
CA MET A 261 -22.35 8.58 -11.42
C MET A 261 -22.16 9.68 -12.47
N PRO A 262 -21.03 10.39 -12.43
CA PRO A 262 -20.55 11.16 -13.56
C PRO A 262 -20.39 10.31 -14.82
N LYS A 263 -20.59 10.90 -16.00
CA LYS A 263 -20.42 10.20 -17.29
C LYS A 263 -18.95 9.95 -17.66
N SER A 264 -18.03 10.73 -17.10
CA SER A 264 -16.58 10.64 -17.33
C SER A 264 -15.83 11.40 -16.24
N TYR A 265 -14.52 11.18 -16.12
CA TYR A 265 -13.68 11.97 -15.21
C TYR A 265 -13.65 13.45 -15.60
N ALA A 266 -13.78 13.78 -16.88
CA ALA A 266 -13.95 15.16 -17.32
C ALA A 266 -15.27 15.76 -16.83
N HIS A 267 -16.37 14.99 -16.85
CA HIS A 267 -17.64 15.44 -16.27
C HIS A 267 -17.55 15.60 -14.75
N LEU A 268 -16.90 14.66 -14.05
CA LEU A 268 -16.64 14.76 -12.62
C LEU A 268 -15.85 16.01 -12.28
N SER A 269 -14.72 16.24 -12.97
CA SER A 269 -13.88 17.42 -12.79
C SER A 269 -14.66 18.71 -12.96
N ARG A 270 -15.42 18.85 -14.05
CA ARG A 270 -16.24 20.06 -14.26
C ARG A 270 -17.27 20.22 -13.17
N HIS A 271 -17.98 19.14 -12.82
CA HIS A 271 -18.96 19.16 -11.75
C HIS A 271 -18.34 19.67 -10.45
N LEU A 272 -17.23 19.08 -10.01
CA LEU A 272 -16.49 19.50 -8.81
C LEU A 272 -16.01 20.96 -8.89
N ALA A 273 -15.46 21.38 -10.03
CA ALA A 273 -15.01 22.76 -10.23
C ALA A 273 -16.15 23.78 -10.13
N THR A 274 -17.32 23.44 -10.67
CA THR A 274 -18.54 24.28 -10.67
C THR A 274 -19.39 24.13 -9.43
N THR A 275 -19.07 23.21 -8.51
CA THR A 275 -19.80 23.17 -7.25
C THR A 275 -19.60 24.51 -6.55
N ASP A 276 -20.70 25.12 -6.11
CA ASP A 276 -20.74 26.43 -5.44
C ASP A 276 -19.79 26.56 -4.23
N MET A 277 -19.15 25.48 -3.80
CA MET A 277 -18.11 25.47 -2.78
C MET A 277 -16.75 25.90 -3.32
N PHE A 278 -16.19 25.26 -4.36
CA PHE A 278 -14.77 25.45 -4.68
C PHE A 278 -14.45 26.87 -5.17
N GLU A 279 -15.10 27.32 -6.25
CA GLU A 279 -14.84 28.64 -6.83
C GLU A 279 -15.17 29.77 -5.85
N LYS A 280 -16.27 29.62 -5.10
CA LYS A 280 -16.71 30.60 -4.10
C LYS A 280 -15.73 30.70 -2.94
N GLU A 281 -15.27 29.59 -2.37
CA GLU A 281 -14.29 29.61 -1.27
C GLU A 281 -12.94 30.16 -1.75
N MET A 282 -12.48 29.79 -2.95
CA MET A 282 -11.24 30.29 -3.55
C MET A 282 -11.28 31.80 -3.86
N ASN A 283 -12.47 32.42 -3.89
CA ASN A 283 -12.66 33.86 -4.06
C ASN A 283 -12.77 34.62 -2.71
N LYS A 284 -12.78 33.92 -1.57
CA LYS A 284 -12.79 34.53 -0.22
C LYS A 284 -11.39 34.76 0.36
N GLY A 285 -10.35 34.72 -0.46
CA GLY A 285 -8.94 34.80 -0.06
C GLY A 285 -8.42 36.11 0.51
N LYS A 286 -9.27 37.13 0.68
CA LYS A 286 -8.80 38.45 1.15
C LYS A 286 -8.03 38.42 2.48
N PHE A 287 -8.32 37.45 3.34
CA PHE A 287 -7.64 37.32 4.64
C PHE A 287 -6.18 36.86 4.53
N VAL A 288 -5.70 36.42 3.36
CA VAL A 288 -4.30 36.06 3.15
C VAL A 288 -3.47 37.17 2.52
N GLU A 289 -4.09 38.25 2.03
CA GLU A 289 -3.45 39.36 1.28
C GLU A 289 -2.22 39.93 2.00
N ASP A 290 -2.40 40.36 3.25
CA ASP A 290 -1.32 40.97 4.05
C ASP A 290 -0.14 40.00 4.25
N GLN A 291 -0.44 38.72 4.51
CA GLN A 291 0.58 37.70 4.74
C GLN A 291 1.35 37.36 3.47
N VAL A 292 0.67 37.29 2.33
CA VAL A 292 1.29 37.05 1.02
C VAL A 292 2.19 38.23 0.64
N ALA A 293 1.73 39.46 0.85
CA ALA A 293 2.52 40.67 0.62
C ALA A 293 3.79 40.70 1.49
N GLU A 294 3.69 40.29 2.76
CA GLU A 294 4.84 40.18 3.65
C GLU A 294 5.85 39.12 3.18
N ILE A 295 5.39 37.90 2.90
CA ILE A 295 6.25 36.77 2.49
C ILE A 295 6.96 37.05 1.16
N THR A 296 6.29 37.72 0.24
CA THR A 296 6.82 37.98 -1.11
C THR A 296 7.58 39.30 -1.24
N ALA A 297 7.67 40.10 -0.16
CA ALA A 297 8.34 41.38 -0.17
C ALA A 297 9.81 41.26 -0.58
N GLY A 298 10.22 42.00 -1.60
CA GLY A 298 11.59 42.03 -2.10
C GLY A 298 12.00 40.84 -2.99
N LEU A 299 11.11 39.85 -3.18
CA LEU A 299 11.37 38.72 -4.08
C LEU A 299 11.03 39.09 -5.53
N SER A 300 11.90 38.71 -6.46
CA SER A 300 11.84 39.19 -7.85
C SER A 300 11.28 38.16 -8.81
N THR A 301 11.56 36.87 -8.58
CA THR A 301 11.13 35.80 -9.50
C THR A 301 9.88 35.09 -9.00
N ASP A 302 9.13 34.52 -9.94
CA ASP A 302 7.94 33.72 -9.65
C ASP A 302 8.30 32.48 -8.79
N GLU A 303 9.44 31.84 -9.06
CA GLU A 303 9.90 30.68 -8.30
C GLU A 303 10.27 31.06 -6.85
N GLU A 304 10.96 32.18 -6.62
CA GLU A 304 11.28 32.65 -5.26
C GLU A 304 10.01 32.91 -4.46
N LYS A 305 9.03 33.59 -5.05
CA LYS A 305 7.74 33.87 -4.39
C LYS A 305 6.97 32.59 -4.08
N ALA A 306 6.88 31.67 -5.04
CA ALA A 306 6.21 30.39 -4.85
C ALA A 306 6.88 29.56 -3.76
N LYS A 307 8.23 29.47 -3.75
CA LYS A 307 8.99 28.78 -2.70
C LYS A 307 8.76 29.39 -1.32
N ALA A 308 8.81 30.72 -1.21
CA ALA A 308 8.61 31.41 0.05
C ALA A 308 7.21 31.15 0.63
N ILE A 309 6.16 31.24 -0.19
CA ILE A 309 4.78 30.92 0.22
C ILE A 309 4.66 29.44 0.61
N TYR A 310 5.19 28.54 -0.21
CA TYR A 310 5.12 27.09 0.05
C TYR A 310 5.73 26.71 1.40
N PHE A 311 6.98 27.12 1.64
CA PHE A 311 7.67 26.79 2.88
C PHE A 311 7.02 27.48 4.09
N TRP A 312 6.53 28.71 3.93
CA TRP A 312 5.81 29.38 5.01
C TRP A 312 4.54 28.62 5.41
N VAL A 313 3.72 28.17 4.45
CA VAL A 313 2.52 27.37 4.78
C VAL A 313 2.91 26.07 5.46
N GLN A 314 3.89 25.35 4.89
CA GLN A 314 4.36 24.07 5.42
C GLN A 314 4.90 24.18 6.86
N GLU A 315 5.57 25.28 7.20
CA GLU A 315 6.14 25.51 8.54
C GLU A 315 5.11 25.99 9.56
N ASN A 316 4.16 26.82 9.12
CA ASN A 316 3.20 27.44 10.03
C ASN A 316 1.98 26.58 10.28
N PHE A 317 1.63 25.63 9.40
CA PHE A 317 0.43 24.80 9.55
C PHE A 317 0.72 23.40 10.10
N ILE A 318 -0.28 22.83 10.78
CA ILE A 318 -0.24 21.47 11.34
C ILE A 318 -1.40 20.65 10.77
N VAL A 319 -1.09 19.46 10.23
CA VAL A 319 -2.12 18.49 9.88
C VAL A 319 -2.72 17.94 11.18
N ASP A 320 -4.01 18.16 11.38
CA ASP A 320 -4.77 17.70 12.54
C ASP A 320 -6.06 17.02 12.06
N THR A 321 -6.09 15.70 12.15
CA THR A 321 -7.23 14.88 11.71
C THR A 321 -8.41 14.90 12.68
N GLU A 322 -8.32 15.61 13.80
CA GLU A 322 -9.40 15.80 14.76
C GLU A 322 -10.00 17.21 14.68
N PHE A 323 -9.35 18.13 13.96
CA PHE A 323 -9.80 19.51 13.82
C PHE A 323 -10.81 19.68 12.69
N TYR A 324 -12.10 19.68 13.03
CA TYR A 324 -13.18 19.96 12.08
C TYR A 324 -13.54 21.44 12.07
N GLU A 325 -13.22 22.11 10.96
CA GLU A 325 -13.59 23.49 10.70
C GLU A 325 -13.87 23.65 9.20
N ASP A 326 -14.93 24.37 8.82
CA ASP A 326 -15.32 24.59 7.42
C ASP A 326 -15.05 26.03 6.96
N ASN A 327 -14.59 26.90 7.86
CA ASN A 327 -14.20 28.26 7.57
C ASN A 327 -12.68 28.40 7.38
N TYR A 328 -12.24 28.57 6.12
CA TYR A 328 -10.82 28.73 5.78
C TYR A 328 -10.14 29.92 6.45
N LYS A 329 -10.85 30.99 6.81
CA LYS A 329 -10.25 32.07 7.59
C LYS A 329 -9.87 31.56 9.00
N LYS A 330 -10.74 30.78 9.63
CA LYS A 330 -10.48 30.23 10.95
C LYS A 330 -9.40 29.16 10.93
N ILE A 331 -9.38 28.30 9.90
CA ILE A 331 -8.26 27.38 9.64
C ILE A 331 -6.94 28.15 9.50
N PHE A 332 -6.95 29.26 8.76
CA PHE A 332 -5.79 30.13 8.62
C PHE A 332 -5.38 30.70 9.99
N ASP A 333 -6.29 31.33 10.73
CA ASP A 333 -6.01 31.94 12.04
C ASP A 333 -5.49 30.90 13.05
N GLU A 334 -6.05 29.69 13.06
CA GLU A 334 -5.67 28.61 13.99
C GLU A 334 -4.46 27.79 13.54
N ARG A 335 -4.06 27.89 12.27
CA ARG A 335 -2.88 27.23 11.68
C ARG A 335 -2.93 25.69 11.76
N LYS A 336 -4.12 25.11 11.67
CA LYS A 336 -4.32 23.65 11.68
C LYS A 336 -5.54 23.25 10.85
N GLY A 337 -5.52 22.04 10.33
CA GLY A 337 -6.59 21.48 9.50
C GLY A 337 -6.22 20.14 8.90
N TYR A 338 -7.09 19.59 8.07
CA TYR A 338 -6.77 18.42 7.27
C TYR A 338 -5.72 18.77 6.20
N ALA A 339 -5.14 17.74 5.60
CA ALA A 339 -4.14 17.94 4.54
C ALA A 339 -4.72 18.73 3.36
N GLU A 340 -5.99 18.47 3.02
CA GLU A 340 -6.75 19.18 2.00
C GLU A 340 -6.94 20.65 2.36
N ASP A 341 -7.22 20.96 3.63
CA ASP A 341 -7.40 22.34 4.10
C ASP A 341 -6.11 23.15 3.95
N ILE A 342 -4.98 22.57 4.35
CA ILE A 342 -3.66 23.20 4.24
C ILE A 342 -3.30 23.45 2.77
N ASN A 343 -3.53 22.46 1.89
CA ASN A 343 -3.30 22.62 0.47
C ASN A 343 -4.26 23.64 -0.16
N PHE A 344 -5.50 23.75 0.34
CA PHE A 344 -6.43 24.79 -0.09
C PHE A 344 -5.95 26.19 0.32
N ILE A 345 -5.47 26.38 1.56
CA ILE A 345 -4.84 27.64 1.99
C ILE A 345 -3.63 27.98 1.12
N LEU A 346 -2.77 26.99 0.82
CA LEU A 346 -1.66 27.18 -0.12
C LEU A 346 -2.15 27.69 -1.48
N MET A 347 -3.21 27.10 -2.04
CA MET A 347 -3.78 27.56 -3.30
C MET A 347 -4.30 29.00 -3.22
N MET A 348 -4.97 29.38 -2.12
CA MET A 348 -5.46 30.74 -1.91
C MET A 348 -4.31 31.76 -1.87
N MET A 349 -3.22 31.43 -1.17
CA MET A 349 -2.03 32.28 -1.10
C MET A 349 -1.30 32.39 -2.44
N MET A 350 -1.17 31.27 -3.17
CA MET A 350 -0.55 31.26 -4.50
C MET A 350 -1.38 32.03 -5.53
N LYS A 351 -2.70 31.92 -5.48
CA LYS A 351 -3.61 32.70 -6.32
C LYS A 351 -3.48 34.20 -6.04
N GLU A 352 -3.42 34.59 -4.76
CA GLU A 352 -3.22 35.98 -4.36
C GLU A 352 -1.88 36.54 -4.84
N ALA A 353 -0.83 35.71 -4.85
CA ALA A 353 0.47 36.07 -5.43
C ALA A 353 0.49 36.18 -6.96
N GLY A 354 -0.65 35.92 -7.63
CA GLY A 354 -0.82 36.06 -9.07
C GLY A 354 -0.61 34.78 -9.89
N PHE A 355 -0.50 33.62 -9.25
CA PHE A 355 -0.31 32.35 -9.96
C PHE A 355 -1.64 31.74 -10.44
N LYS A 356 -1.60 31.00 -11.56
CA LYS A 356 -2.69 30.09 -11.92
C LYS A 356 -2.59 28.86 -11.00
N VAL A 357 -3.68 28.54 -10.30
CA VAL A 357 -3.76 27.40 -9.38
C VAL A 357 -4.92 26.48 -9.77
N GLU A 358 -4.66 25.17 -9.79
CA GLU A 358 -5.67 24.15 -10.05
C GLU A 358 -5.52 23.01 -9.02
N PRO A 359 -6.60 22.47 -8.45
CA PRO A 359 -6.50 21.31 -7.57
C PRO A 359 -6.17 20.07 -8.38
N VAL A 360 -5.45 19.14 -7.75
CA VAL A 360 -5.21 17.81 -8.30
C VAL A 360 -5.67 16.78 -7.28
N LEU A 361 -6.70 16.01 -7.63
CA LEU A 361 -7.15 14.88 -6.82
C LEU A 361 -6.28 13.65 -7.11
N ILE A 362 -5.86 12.97 -6.06
CA ILE A 362 -4.93 11.85 -6.10
C ILE A 362 -5.49 10.65 -5.34
N SER A 363 -5.28 9.46 -5.89
CA SER A 363 -5.37 8.21 -5.12
C SER A 363 -3.98 7.85 -4.63
N THR A 364 -3.78 7.89 -3.31
CA THR A 364 -2.50 7.47 -2.72
C THR A 364 -2.20 6.00 -3.02
N ARG A 365 -0.93 5.61 -2.96
CA ARG A 365 -0.46 4.24 -3.23
C ARG A 365 -1.22 3.19 -2.43
N ALA A 366 -1.47 3.43 -1.15
CA ALA A 366 -2.20 2.53 -0.27
C ALA A 366 -3.71 2.49 -0.55
N HIS A 367 -4.25 3.52 -1.21
CA HIS A 367 -5.67 3.57 -1.61
C HIS A 367 -5.94 2.82 -2.92
N GLY A 368 -4.89 2.47 -3.66
CA GLY A 368 -4.99 1.72 -4.91
C GLY A 368 -5.10 2.60 -6.15
N LYS A 369 -5.11 1.97 -7.33
CA LYS A 369 -5.13 2.66 -8.62
C LYS A 369 -6.52 3.18 -8.95
N VAL A 370 -6.58 4.38 -9.56
CA VAL A 370 -7.84 4.95 -10.02
C VAL A 370 -8.39 4.14 -11.21
N HIS A 371 -9.63 3.65 -11.08
CA HIS A 371 -10.22 2.81 -12.11
C HIS A 371 -10.60 3.63 -13.37
N PRO A 372 -10.00 3.38 -14.56
CA PRO A 372 -10.05 4.29 -15.70
C PRO A 372 -11.45 4.55 -16.27
N PHE A 373 -12.39 3.62 -16.09
CA PHE A 373 -13.76 3.71 -16.62
C PHE A 373 -14.83 3.91 -15.53
N TYR A 374 -14.43 4.28 -14.32
CA TYR A 374 -15.35 4.43 -13.18
C TYR A 374 -15.16 5.82 -12.55
N PRO A 375 -15.74 6.88 -13.14
CA PRO A 375 -15.49 8.25 -12.72
C PRO A 375 -16.20 8.59 -11.42
N SER A 376 -15.61 8.21 -10.30
CA SER A 376 -16.09 8.50 -8.95
C SER A 376 -15.11 9.37 -8.20
N GLN A 377 -15.62 10.32 -7.42
CA GLN A 377 -14.83 11.13 -6.50
C GLN A 377 -14.20 10.27 -5.39
N TYR A 378 -14.84 9.15 -5.04
CA TYR A 378 -14.36 8.22 -4.02
C TYR A 378 -13.13 7.42 -4.46
N ASN A 379 -12.70 7.53 -5.72
CA ASN A 379 -11.42 6.98 -6.15
C ASN A 379 -10.23 7.82 -5.68
N PHE A 380 -10.46 8.99 -5.09
CA PHE A 380 -9.40 9.89 -4.64
C PHE A 380 -9.50 10.06 -3.13
N ASN A 381 -8.35 10.15 -2.47
CA ASN A 381 -8.25 10.27 -1.01
C ASN A 381 -7.21 11.29 -0.57
N HIS A 382 -6.71 12.13 -1.48
CA HIS A 382 -5.79 13.22 -1.20
C HIS A 382 -5.92 14.31 -2.27
N MET A 383 -5.61 15.56 -1.91
CA MET A 383 -5.60 16.70 -2.82
C MET A 383 -4.28 17.47 -2.70
N ILE A 384 -3.71 17.84 -3.84
CA ILE A 384 -2.53 18.72 -3.93
C ILE A 384 -2.79 19.88 -4.90
N SER A 385 -1.80 20.77 -5.04
CA SER A 385 -1.92 22.00 -5.83
C SER A 385 -1.04 21.95 -7.08
N LEU A 386 -1.62 22.21 -8.25
CA LEU A 386 -0.89 22.49 -9.48
C LEU A 386 -0.79 24.00 -9.65
N VAL A 387 0.43 24.54 -9.58
CA VAL A 387 0.71 25.97 -9.69
C VAL A 387 1.46 26.26 -10.98
N THR A 388 0.99 27.21 -11.78
CA THR A 388 1.58 27.58 -13.07
C THR A 388 1.94 29.07 -13.08
N ALA A 389 3.17 29.36 -13.51
CA ALA A 389 3.71 30.71 -13.69
C ALA A 389 4.49 30.78 -15.02
N GLY A 390 3.90 31.40 -16.05
CA GLY A 390 4.45 31.37 -17.40
C GLY A 390 4.59 29.95 -17.94
N GLU A 391 5.82 29.55 -18.28
CA GLU A 391 6.15 28.18 -18.74
C GLU A 391 6.46 27.21 -17.59
N SER A 392 6.58 27.71 -16.34
CA SER A 392 6.88 26.88 -15.18
C SER A 392 5.61 26.30 -14.59
N THR A 393 5.68 25.03 -14.17
CA THR A 393 4.57 24.32 -13.53
C THR A 393 5.12 23.49 -12.37
N TRP A 394 4.44 23.56 -11.22
CA TRP A 394 4.85 22.86 -10.00
C TRP A 394 3.68 22.09 -9.39
N LEU A 395 3.94 20.87 -8.94
CA LEU A 395 3.04 20.11 -8.08
C LEU A 395 3.48 20.28 -6.63
N LEU A 396 2.60 20.85 -5.80
CA LEU A 396 2.92 21.25 -4.44
C LEU A 396 1.98 20.59 -3.43
N ASP A 397 2.57 20.02 -2.39
CA ASP A 397 1.87 19.48 -1.22
C ASP A 397 2.53 20.05 0.05
N ALA A 398 1.84 20.97 0.72
CA ALA A 398 2.31 21.61 1.94
C ALA A 398 1.89 20.86 3.21
N SER A 399 1.12 19.77 3.08
CA SER A 399 0.66 18.98 4.22
C SER A 399 1.76 18.12 4.86
N ASP A 400 2.84 17.84 4.14
CA ASP A 400 4.01 17.11 4.65
C ASP A 400 5.16 18.08 4.91
N LYS A 401 5.59 18.18 6.18
CA LYS A 401 6.60 19.13 6.65
C LYS A 401 8.01 18.93 6.09
N LEU A 402 8.27 17.77 5.47
CA LEU A 402 9.61 17.38 5.03
C LEU A 402 9.81 17.45 3.52
N LEU A 403 8.74 17.77 2.77
CA LEU A 403 8.82 17.84 1.31
C LEU A 403 9.60 19.07 0.85
N PRO A 404 10.57 18.90 -0.07
CA PRO A 404 11.14 20.00 -0.83
C PRO A 404 10.08 20.66 -1.73
N PHE A 405 10.37 21.87 -2.20
CA PHE A 405 9.54 22.53 -3.20
C PHE A 405 9.45 21.69 -4.48
N ASN A 406 8.27 21.69 -5.12
CA ASN A 406 7.97 20.91 -6.32
C ASN A 406 8.20 19.40 -6.14
N ALA A 407 7.90 18.87 -4.95
CA ALA A 407 7.90 17.45 -4.68
C ALA A 407 6.58 17.03 -4.04
N ILE A 408 6.13 15.83 -4.41
CA ILE A 408 4.99 15.16 -3.80
C ILE A 408 5.49 13.97 -2.99
N GLY A 409 4.78 13.63 -1.90
CA GLY A 409 5.17 12.50 -1.06
C GLY A 409 5.17 11.18 -1.81
N GLU A 410 6.01 10.22 -1.38
CA GLU A 410 6.05 8.88 -2.00
C GLU A 410 4.67 8.22 -2.01
N LYS A 411 3.85 8.46 -0.97
CA LYS A 411 2.45 8.00 -0.92
C LYS A 411 1.58 8.49 -2.08
N CYS A 412 1.92 9.60 -2.73
CA CYS A 412 1.18 10.19 -3.85
C CYS A 412 1.67 9.69 -5.21
N LEU A 413 2.82 9.02 -5.29
CA LEU A 413 3.41 8.50 -6.52
C LEU A 413 2.70 7.22 -6.98
N ASN A 414 1.51 7.41 -7.58
CA ASN A 414 0.59 6.34 -7.94
C ASN A 414 -0.06 6.55 -9.33
N GLY A 415 0.76 6.85 -10.34
CA GLY A 415 0.31 7.05 -11.72
C GLY A 415 -0.11 8.49 -11.99
N ASN A 416 -1.42 8.75 -12.10
CA ASN A 416 -1.93 10.05 -12.53
C ASN A 416 -2.87 10.69 -11.50
N GLY A 417 -2.84 12.01 -11.41
CA GLY A 417 -3.79 12.83 -10.66
C GLY A 417 -4.80 13.51 -11.59
N LEU A 418 -6.02 13.72 -11.12
CA LEU A 418 -7.06 14.41 -11.88
C LEU A 418 -7.04 15.91 -11.55
N VAL A 419 -6.71 16.74 -12.55
CA VAL A 419 -6.78 18.19 -12.44
C VAL A 419 -8.25 18.61 -12.48
N ILE A 420 -8.68 19.32 -11.44
CA ILE A 420 -10.05 19.82 -11.31
C ILE A 420 -10.16 21.19 -11.96
N SER A 421 -10.87 21.21 -13.10
CA SER A 421 -11.06 22.40 -13.91
C SER A 421 -12.40 22.34 -14.62
N GLU A 422 -13.09 23.48 -14.70
CA GLU A 422 -14.31 23.66 -15.48
C GLU A 422 -13.99 23.62 -16.99
N ASN A 423 -12.91 24.29 -17.39
CA ASN A 423 -12.57 24.49 -18.81
C ASN A 423 -11.58 23.45 -19.33
N GLU A 424 -10.59 23.05 -18.52
CA GLU A 424 -9.46 22.22 -18.93
C GLU A 424 -9.27 20.96 -18.06
N PRO A 425 -10.32 20.13 -17.87
CA PRO A 425 -10.20 18.89 -17.09
C PRO A 425 -9.19 17.94 -17.75
N ARG A 426 -8.19 17.49 -17.00
CA ARG A 426 -7.13 16.64 -17.54
C ARG A 426 -6.47 15.78 -16.46
N TRP A 427 -5.78 14.75 -16.91
CA TRP A 427 -4.86 13.99 -16.06
C TRP A 427 -3.47 14.65 -16.07
N VAL A 428 -2.80 14.61 -14.94
CA VAL A 428 -1.38 14.98 -14.81
C VAL A 428 -0.61 13.80 -14.25
N GLU A 429 0.57 13.54 -14.81
CA GLU A 429 1.42 12.45 -14.36
C GLU A 429 2.08 12.79 -13.01
N LEU A 430 2.03 11.86 -12.06
CA LEU A 430 2.58 11.99 -10.72
C LEU A 430 3.98 11.38 -10.67
N ASN A 431 4.89 11.98 -11.44
CA ASN A 431 6.27 11.51 -11.52
C ASN A 431 7.06 11.88 -10.25
N PRO A 432 7.99 11.02 -9.82
CA PRO A 432 8.92 11.36 -8.76
C PRO A 432 9.81 12.53 -9.19
N SER A 433 9.76 13.65 -8.47
CA SER A 433 10.66 14.79 -8.70
C SER A 433 12.12 14.45 -8.37
N PHE A 434 12.34 13.46 -7.50
CA PHE A 434 13.64 13.01 -7.07
C PHE A 434 13.76 11.49 -7.07
N GLN A 435 14.98 11.00 -7.18
CA GLN A 435 15.34 9.61 -6.92
C GLN A 435 15.61 9.39 -5.43
N ASN A 436 15.49 8.14 -4.96
CA ASN A 436 16.08 7.67 -3.73
C ASN A 436 17.60 7.60 -3.91
N LEU A 437 18.33 8.58 -3.37
CA LEU A 437 19.76 8.75 -3.64
C LEU A 437 20.59 8.61 -2.37
N LYS A 438 21.52 7.66 -2.39
CA LYS A 438 22.46 7.40 -1.30
C LYS A 438 23.89 7.30 -1.82
N TYR A 439 24.79 8.03 -1.18
CA TYR A 439 26.23 7.94 -1.39
C TYR A 439 26.88 7.43 -0.11
N ILE A 440 27.83 6.52 -0.25
CA ILE A 440 28.63 6.00 0.85
C ILE A 440 30.08 6.03 0.39
N SER A 441 30.94 6.69 1.14
CA SER A 441 32.38 6.71 0.88
C SER A 441 33.16 6.40 2.13
N SER A 442 34.39 5.88 1.97
CA SER A 442 35.28 5.70 3.12
C SER A 442 36.75 5.83 2.73
N GLN A 443 37.55 6.21 3.73
CA GLN A 443 39.00 6.17 3.71
C GLN A 443 39.46 5.38 4.93
N LEU A 444 39.99 4.19 4.70
CA LEU A 444 40.24 3.20 5.73
C LEU A 444 41.65 2.64 5.62
N GLU A 445 42.18 2.19 6.74
CA GLU A 445 43.45 1.50 6.86
C GLU A 445 43.19 0.10 7.42
N LEU A 446 43.75 -0.90 6.75
CA LEU A 446 43.76 -2.29 7.20
C LEU A 446 45.16 -2.64 7.71
N ASP A 447 45.24 -3.16 8.93
CA ASP A 447 46.51 -3.64 9.49
C ASP A 447 46.75 -5.14 9.22
N SER A 448 47.94 -5.64 9.57
CA SER A 448 48.33 -7.03 9.35
C SER A 448 47.58 -8.03 10.23
N ASP A 449 46.99 -7.57 11.33
CA ASP A 449 46.20 -8.40 12.26
C ASP A 449 44.73 -8.48 11.81
N GLY A 450 44.36 -7.72 10.77
CA GLY A 450 43.02 -7.69 10.19
C GLY A 450 42.09 -6.66 10.81
N ASN A 451 42.60 -5.72 11.62
CA ASN A 451 41.81 -4.62 12.15
C ASN A 451 41.66 -3.52 11.09
N LEU A 452 40.47 -2.93 11.02
CA LEU A 452 40.14 -1.86 10.10
C LEU A 452 39.88 -0.58 10.89
N LYS A 453 40.39 0.56 10.44
CA LYS A 453 40.08 1.87 11.04
C LYS A 453 39.99 2.97 10.01
N GLY A 454 39.29 4.04 10.33
CA GLY A 454 39.33 5.27 9.53
C GLY A 454 37.97 5.95 9.47
N HIS A 455 37.73 6.62 8.35
CA HIS A 455 36.64 7.56 8.18
C HIS A 455 35.61 7.10 7.16
N MET A 456 34.33 7.23 7.49
CA MET A 456 33.20 6.93 6.61
C MET A 456 32.31 8.16 6.47
N GLN A 457 31.85 8.41 5.24
CA GLN A 457 30.87 9.46 4.95
C GLN A 457 29.63 8.83 4.31
N MET A 458 28.46 9.32 4.68
CA MET A 458 27.20 8.93 4.07
C MET A 458 26.38 10.16 3.72
N SER A 459 25.93 10.27 2.48
CA SER A 459 25.09 11.38 2.03
C SER A 459 23.80 10.86 1.43
N ARG A 460 22.66 11.40 1.87
CA ARG A 460 21.32 11.08 1.35
C ARG A 460 20.69 12.29 0.70
N LYS A 461 19.97 12.08 -0.41
CA LYS A 461 19.18 13.13 -1.08
C LYS A 461 17.90 12.55 -1.70
N GLY A 462 16.96 13.43 -2.02
CA GLY A 462 15.66 13.05 -2.57
C GLY A 462 14.83 12.29 -1.54
N TYR A 463 14.10 11.28 -1.98
CA TYR A 463 13.19 10.52 -1.11
C TYR A 463 13.93 9.76 0.01
N GLU A 464 15.18 9.37 -0.20
CA GLU A 464 16.03 8.76 0.83
C GLU A 464 16.30 9.73 1.99
N ALA A 465 16.55 11.02 1.69
CA ALA A 465 16.72 12.05 2.71
C ALA A 465 15.42 12.38 3.43
N ILE A 466 14.30 12.46 2.70
CA ILE A 466 12.96 12.72 3.26
C ILE A 466 12.60 11.59 4.25
N GLY A 467 12.75 10.33 3.84
CA GLY A 467 12.50 9.17 4.69
C GLY A 467 13.41 9.13 5.92
N PHE A 468 14.69 9.49 5.75
CA PHE A 468 15.63 9.58 6.86
C PHE A 468 15.27 10.69 7.86
N ARG A 469 14.92 11.89 7.40
CA ARG A 469 14.45 12.99 8.27
C ARG A 469 13.21 12.57 9.04
N ARG A 470 12.22 11.97 8.36
CA ARG A 470 10.96 11.54 8.99
C ARG A 470 11.17 10.60 10.17
N LYS A 471 12.20 9.76 10.13
CA LYS A 471 12.51 8.80 11.20
C LYS A 471 13.37 9.38 12.31
N ASN A 472 14.24 10.35 11.99
CA ASN A 472 15.37 10.71 12.86
C ASN A 472 15.44 12.20 13.24
N MET A 473 14.56 13.07 12.71
CA MET A 473 14.61 14.51 12.98
C MET A 473 14.42 14.84 14.47
N GLU A 474 13.45 14.19 15.12
CA GLU A 474 13.16 14.40 16.55
C GLU A 474 13.98 13.48 17.48
N SER A 475 14.70 12.51 16.92
CA SER A 475 15.35 11.41 17.65
C SER A 475 16.81 11.22 17.23
N LYS A 476 17.48 12.32 16.83
CA LYS A 476 18.87 12.31 16.35
C LYS A 476 19.83 11.52 17.26
N ASP A 477 19.80 11.80 18.56
CA ASP A 477 20.73 11.19 19.51
C ASP A 477 20.44 9.69 19.70
N ASP A 478 19.15 9.31 19.69
CA ASP A 478 18.74 7.90 19.72
C ASP A 478 19.17 7.17 18.45
N TYR A 479 19.07 7.81 17.29
CA TYR A 479 19.56 7.25 16.03
C TYR A 479 21.07 6.98 16.09
N VAL A 480 21.89 7.96 16.50
CA VAL A 480 23.36 7.81 16.62
C VAL A 480 23.72 6.67 17.58
N LYS A 481 23.05 6.62 18.72
CA LYS A 481 23.23 5.54 19.71
C LYS A 481 22.83 4.17 19.15
N ASN A 482 21.67 4.06 18.52
CA ASN A 482 21.17 2.81 17.96
C ASN A 482 22.02 2.33 16.78
N PHE A 483 22.51 3.25 15.95
CA PHE A 483 23.45 2.96 14.87
C PHE A 483 24.71 2.29 15.43
N SER A 484 25.30 2.90 16.46
CA SER A 484 26.47 2.35 17.17
C SER A 484 26.23 0.95 17.74
N GLN A 485 25.03 0.70 18.29
CA GLN A 485 24.66 -0.60 18.85
C GLN A 485 24.35 -1.67 17.79
N SER A 486 23.92 -1.25 16.59
CA SER A 486 23.53 -2.18 15.51
C SER A 486 24.73 -2.84 14.83
N LEU A 487 25.92 -2.23 14.92
CA LEU A 487 27.14 -2.71 14.30
C LEU A 487 27.98 -3.50 15.31
N ALA A 488 27.67 -4.79 15.44
CA ALA A 488 28.42 -5.69 16.31
C ALA A 488 29.92 -5.66 15.97
N ASN A 489 30.75 -5.51 17.00
CA ASN A 489 32.22 -5.43 16.92
C ASN A 489 32.79 -4.14 16.28
N TRP A 490 31.97 -3.09 16.09
CA TRP A 490 32.47 -1.78 15.67
C TRP A 490 32.59 -0.86 16.88
N THR A 491 33.71 -0.18 16.98
CA THR A 491 33.91 0.97 17.85
C THR A 491 33.67 2.23 17.01
N ILE A 492 32.69 3.05 17.41
CA ILE A 492 32.42 4.34 16.79
C ILE A 492 33.06 5.42 17.66
N ASN A 493 34.11 6.05 17.13
CA ASN A 493 34.87 7.09 17.83
C ASN A 493 34.16 8.45 17.74
N SER A 494 33.54 8.75 16.60
CA SER A 494 32.72 9.94 16.38
C SER A 494 31.60 9.63 15.38
N HIS A 495 30.46 10.33 15.51
CA HIS A 495 29.33 10.24 14.59
C HIS A 495 28.65 11.60 14.52
N GLU A 496 28.94 12.35 13.47
CA GLU A 496 28.35 13.64 13.21
C GLU A 496 27.25 13.49 12.16
N LEU A 497 26.10 14.13 12.40
CA LEU A 497 24.95 14.12 11.50
C LEU A 497 24.45 15.55 11.28
N GLU A 498 24.38 15.96 10.01
CA GLU A 498 24.01 17.30 9.57
C GLU A 498 22.92 17.29 8.48
N GLY A 499 22.23 18.43 8.31
CA GLY A 499 21.28 18.62 7.21
C GLY A 499 19.85 18.11 7.45
N LEU A 500 19.50 17.73 8.69
CA LEU A 500 18.14 17.30 9.05
C LEU A 500 17.09 18.39 8.79
N GLU A 501 17.39 19.64 9.11
CA GLU A 501 16.46 20.78 8.93
C GLU A 501 16.41 21.33 7.50
N LYS A 502 17.39 20.99 6.65
CA LYS A 502 17.55 21.58 5.31
C LYS A 502 16.84 20.74 4.24
N LYS A 503 15.53 20.95 4.08
CA LYS A 503 14.63 20.11 3.25
C LYS A 503 15.16 19.82 1.83
N GLU A 504 15.72 20.82 1.16
CA GLU A 504 16.21 20.70 -0.23
C GLU A 504 17.64 20.13 -0.37
N ASP A 505 18.39 20.07 0.73
CA ASP A 505 19.79 19.66 0.76
C ASP A 505 19.99 18.18 1.11
N TYR A 506 21.25 17.76 1.09
CA TYR A 506 21.67 16.46 1.59
C TYR A 506 21.51 16.34 3.10
N VAL A 507 21.26 15.12 3.56
CA VAL A 507 21.56 14.71 4.94
C VAL A 507 22.90 14.00 4.92
N ASN A 508 23.87 14.51 5.68
CA ASN A 508 25.24 14.01 5.69
C ASN A 508 25.59 13.42 7.06
N GLU A 509 26.27 12.28 7.05
CA GLU A 509 26.88 11.66 8.21
C GLU A 509 28.37 11.50 8.00
N GLU A 510 29.14 11.79 9.04
CA GLU A 510 30.59 11.62 9.12
C GLU A 510 30.87 10.73 10.34
N ILE A 511 31.57 9.62 10.13
CA ILE A 511 31.72 8.56 11.14
C ILE A 511 33.17 8.08 11.20
N GLU A 512 33.81 8.21 12.35
CA GLU A 512 35.10 7.57 12.63
C GLU A 512 34.88 6.20 13.26
N ILE A 513 35.47 5.18 12.65
CA ILE A 513 35.28 3.78 13.03
C ILE A 513 36.60 3.07 13.31
N GLU A 514 36.54 2.11 14.23
CA GLU A 514 37.53 1.05 14.42
C GLU A 514 36.78 -0.29 14.49
N VAL A 515 37.23 -1.27 13.71
CA VAL A 515 36.60 -2.59 13.61
C VAL A 515 37.67 -3.66 13.85
N PRO A 516 37.86 -4.08 15.10
CA PRO A 516 38.82 -5.13 15.42
C PRO A 516 38.46 -6.45 14.73
N GLY A 517 39.45 -7.11 14.16
CA GLY A 517 39.28 -8.42 13.49
C GLY A 517 38.29 -8.40 12.32
N TYR A 518 38.15 -7.28 11.62
CA TYR A 518 37.28 -7.16 10.45
C TYR A 518 37.65 -8.16 9.35
N ALA A 519 38.94 -8.24 9.03
CA ALA A 519 39.48 -9.17 8.06
C ALA A 519 40.06 -10.41 8.75
N GLN A 520 39.93 -11.57 8.11
CA GLN A 520 40.50 -12.81 8.64
C GLN A 520 41.98 -12.88 8.26
N SER A 521 42.87 -12.59 9.21
CA SER A 521 44.33 -12.71 9.04
C SER A 521 44.82 -14.11 9.44
N MET A 522 45.61 -14.73 8.57
CA MET A 522 46.25 -16.04 8.75
C MET A 522 47.77 -15.95 8.55
N GLY A 523 48.38 -14.88 9.06
CA GLY A 523 49.83 -14.66 9.04
C GLY A 523 50.36 -14.19 7.69
N ASP A 524 50.27 -15.02 6.65
CA ASP A 524 50.76 -14.69 5.30
C ASP A 524 49.63 -14.30 4.34
N VAL A 525 48.38 -14.50 4.75
CA VAL A 525 47.17 -14.28 3.93
C VAL A 525 46.12 -13.53 4.75
N ILE A 526 45.45 -12.55 4.14
CA ILE A 526 44.32 -11.81 4.73
C ILE A 526 43.11 -11.90 3.80
N TYR A 527 41.98 -12.39 4.32
CA TYR A 527 40.70 -12.39 3.61
C TYR A 527 39.86 -11.20 4.07
N VAL A 528 39.49 -10.33 3.13
CA VAL A 528 38.70 -9.13 3.41
C VAL A 528 37.44 -9.14 2.55
N ASN A 529 36.26 -8.93 3.15
CA ASN A 529 35.10 -8.53 2.36
C ASN A 529 35.22 -7.03 2.08
N PRO A 530 35.34 -6.59 0.82
CA PRO A 530 35.51 -5.19 0.48
C PRO A 530 34.25 -4.32 0.72
N MET A 531 33.05 -4.91 0.80
CA MET A 531 31.80 -4.21 1.08
C MET A 531 31.57 -4.04 2.59
N ILE A 532 32.36 -3.13 3.19
CA ILE A 532 32.41 -2.86 4.64
C ILE A 532 31.06 -2.41 5.20
N PHE A 533 30.34 -1.59 4.46
CA PHE A 533 29.03 -1.09 4.83
C PHE A 533 28.13 -0.97 3.59
N GLY A 534 26.81 -1.00 3.80
CA GLY A 534 25.83 -0.81 2.71
C GLY A 534 25.73 -1.96 1.70
N GLY A 535 26.49 -3.04 1.85
CA GLY A 535 26.34 -4.24 1.03
C GLY A 535 24.98 -4.92 1.26
N MET A 536 24.33 -5.33 0.18
CA MET A 536 23.05 -6.05 0.20
C MET A 536 23.28 -7.47 0.70
N LYS A 537 22.73 -7.78 1.88
CA LYS A 537 22.92 -9.08 2.57
C LYS A 537 21.99 -10.18 2.06
N GLU A 538 20.78 -9.82 1.66
CA GLU A 538 19.76 -10.75 1.18
C GLU A 538 18.99 -10.19 -0.01
N ASN A 539 18.42 -11.08 -0.81
CA ASN A 539 17.54 -10.69 -1.90
C ASN A 539 16.14 -10.38 -1.32
N PRO A 540 15.59 -9.17 -1.54
CA PRO A 540 14.25 -8.83 -1.08
C PRO A 540 13.15 -9.64 -1.80
N TYR A 541 13.47 -10.25 -2.94
CA TYR A 541 12.56 -11.02 -3.78
C TYR A 541 12.74 -12.52 -3.58
N LYS A 542 12.08 -13.05 -2.54
CA LYS A 542 12.22 -14.45 -2.10
C LYS A 542 11.41 -15.43 -2.96
N SER A 543 10.17 -15.06 -3.32
CA SER A 543 9.26 -15.88 -4.13
C SER A 543 9.87 -16.27 -5.47
N GLU A 544 9.60 -17.49 -5.95
CA GLU A 544 10.09 -17.92 -7.28
C GLU A 544 9.23 -17.35 -8.42
N LYS A 545 7.95 -17.14 -8.16
CA LYS A 545 6.96 -16.61 -9.10
C LYS A 545 6.14 -15.55 -8.41
N ARG A 546 5.60 -14.62 -9.21
CA ARG A 546 4.65 -13.59 -8.78
C ARG A 546 3.53 -13.46 -9.78
N GLU A 547 2.35 -13.12 -9.27
CA GLU A 547 1.17 -12.82 -10.09
C GLU A 547 0.94 -11.31 -10.26
N TYR A 548 1.55 -10.50 -9.39
CA TYR A 548 1.42 -9.03 -9.39
C TYR A 548 2.79 -8.36 -9.50
N PRO A 549 2.82 -7.10 -9.99
CA PRO A 549 4.05 -6.39 -10.27
C PRO A 549 4.81 -5.99 -8.99
N VAL A 550 6.12 -5.77 -9.16
CA VAL A 550 6.95 -5.06 -8.19
C VAL A 550 6.86 -3.57 -8.49
N ASN A 551 6.54 -2.76 -7.50
CA ASN A 551 6.37 -1.33 -7.62
C ASN A 551 7.28 -0.55 -6.66
N TYR A 552 8.09 0.36 -7.21
CA TYR A 552 8.90 1.32 -6.48
C TYR A 552 8.23 2.69 -6.57
N ALA A 553 8.20 3.44 -5.46
CA ALA A 553 7.65 4.80 -5.48
C ALA A 553 8.50 5.73 -6.36
N ALA A 554 9.83 5.63 -6.27
CA ALA A 554 10.76 6.42 -7.05
C ALA A 554 11.99 5.60 -7.48
N PRO A 555 12.71 6.00 -8.55
CA PRO A 555 13.99 5.40 -8.92
C PRO A 555 14.97 5.36 -7.75
N VAL A 556 15.77 4.30 -7.68
CA VAL A 556 16.76 4.09 -6.62
C VAL A 556 18.15 4.19 -7.21
N LYS A 557 19.05 4.89 -6.51
CA LYS A 557 20.46 4.97 -6.84
C LYS A 557 21.30 4.97 -5.58
N GLU A 558 22.15 3.95 -5.48
CA GLU A 558 23.15 3.82 -4.43
C GLU A 558 24.54 3.79 -5.04
N LEU A 559 25.42 4.64 -4.53
CA LEU A 559 26.80 4.74 -4.96
C LEU A 559 27.71 4.54 -3.75
N THR A 560 28.55 3.52 -3.82
CA THR A 560 29.51 3.17 -2.77
C THR A 560 30.93 3.25 -3.33
N SER A 561 31.81 3.94 -2.62
CA SER A 561 33.23 4.09 -2.96
C SER A 561 34.11 3.97 -1.72
N PHE A 562 34.73 2.80 -1.51
CA PHE A 562 35.62 2.57 -0.38
C PHE A 562 37.07 2.60 -0.82
N SER A 563 37.91 3.35 -0.10
CA SER A 563 39.36 3.33 -0.27
C SER A 563 40.00 2.68 0.95
N ILE A 564 40.67 1.54 0.76
CA ILE A 564 41.33 0.78 1.82
C ILE A 564 42.82 0.77 1.54
N THR A 565 43.60 1.34 2.45
CA THR A 565 45.06 1.22 2.44
C THR A 565 45.44 -0.16 2.98
N ILE A 566 46.05 -1.01 2.14
CA ILE A 566 46.49 -2.36 2.51
C ILE A 566 47.75 -2.30 3.39
N PRO A 567 47.95 -3.27 4.29
CA PRO A 567 49.09 -3.29 5.21
C PRO A 567 50.42 -3.36 4.45
N GLU A 568 51.47 -2.79 5.04
CA GLU A 568 52.81 -2.84 4.47
C GLU A 568 53.30 -4.30 4.37
N GLY A 569 53.99 -4.62 3.27
CA GLY A 569 54.44 -5.98 2.98
C GLY A 569 53.34 -6.93 2.50
N TYR A 570 52.15 -6.43 2.14
CA TYR A 570 51.10 -7.20 1.50
C TYR A 570 50.77 -6.66 0.10
N VAL A 571 50.39 -7.58 -0.79
CA VAL A 571 49.93 -7.32 -2.16
C VAL A 571 48.60 -8.01 -2.41
N LEU A 572 47.86 -7.55 -3.42
CA LEU A 572 46.64 -8.21 -3.88
C LEU A 572 47.00 -9.53 -4.59
N ASP A 573 46.33 -10.62 -4.20
CA ASP A 573 46.53 -11.95 -4.80
C ASP A 573 45.30 -12.40 -5.60
N ASP A 574 44.14 -12.51 -4.94
CA ASP A 574 42.85 -12.82 -5.57
C ASP A 574 41.88 -11.65 -5.41
N VAL A 575 41.37 -11.15 -6.54
CA VAL A 575 40.51 -9.99 -6.61
C VAL A 575 39.27 -10.33 -7.44
N PRO A 576 38.06 -10.11 -6.89
CA PRO A 576 36.81 -10.14 -7.64
C PRO A 576 36.89 -9.45 -8.99
N GLN A 577 36.60 -10.20 -10.06
CA GLN A 577 36.56 -9.62 -11.41
C GLN A 577 35.46 -8.55 -11.50
N PRO A 578 35.68 -7.43 -12.22
CA PRO A 578 34.67 -6.40 -12.35
C PRO A 578 33.44 -6.95 -13.09
N VAL A 579 32.25 -6.46 -12.71
CA VAL A 579 31.00 -6.79 -13.39
C VAL A 579 30.20 -5.53 -13.70
N ALA A 580 29.56 -5.53 -14.87
CA ALA A 580 28.55 -4.56 -15.24
C ALA A 580 27.32 -5.31 -15.75
N MET A 581 26.22 -5.20 -15.01
CA MET A 581 24.95 -5.83 -15.32
C MET A 581 23.92 -4.73 -15.59
N ALA A 582 23.02 -4.97 -16.54
CA ALA A 582 21.90 -4.09 -16.82
C ALA A 582 20.64 -4.91 -17.02
N LEU A 583 19.53 -4.42 -16.49
CA LEU A 583 18.21 -4.92 -16.85
C LEU A 583 17.83 -4.40 -18.25
N PRO A 584 16.92 -5.10 -18.96
CA PRO A 584 16.38 -4.65 -20.23
C PRO A 584 15.88 -3.21 -20.17
N GLU A 585 15.94 -2.51 -21.30
CA GLU A 585 15.44 -1.13 -21.45
C GLU A 585 16.03 -0.13 -20.44
N ASN A 586 17.22 -0.41 -19.90
CA ASN A 586 17.87 0.39 -18.86
C ASN A 586 17.01 0.50 -17.57
N ALA A 587 16.16 -0.50 -17.29
CA ALA A 587 15.29 -0.54 -16.11
C ALA A 587 16.05 -0.61 -14.78
N GLY A 588 17.32 -1.02 -14.82
CA GLY A 588 18.22 -1.08 -13.67
C GLY A 588 19.64 -1.40 -14.11
N LYS A 589 20.60 -1.13 -13.24
CA LYS A 589 22.03 -1.30 -13.52
C LYS A 589 22.80 -1.60 -12.26
N PHE A 590 23.76 -2.51 -12.35
CA PHE A 590 24.73 -2.76 -11.30
C PHE A 590 26.13 -2.74 -11.87
N ILE A 591 27.03 -1.95 -11.29
CA ILE A 591 28.44 -1.95 -11.61
C ILE A 591 29.20 -2.22 -10.32
N TYR A 592 30.14 -3.16 -10.37
CA TYR A 592 31.04 -3.45 -9.28
C TYR A 592 32.46 -3.61 -9.82
N SER A 593 33.42 -2.93 -9.23
CA SER A 593 34.82 -3.02 -9.62
C SER A 593 35.75 -2.74 -8.45
N ILE A 594 36.88 -3.43 -8.43
CA ILE A 594 37.98 -3.16 -7.51
C ILE A 594 39.19 -2.77 -8.35
N SER A 595 39.82 -1.66 -8.01
CA SER A 595 41.07 -1.20 -8.60
C SER A 595 42.10 -0.93 -7.50
N SER A 596 43.37 -0.89 -7.87
CA SER A 596 44.44 -0.56 -6.93
C SER A 596 45.44 0.39 -7.55
N THR A 597 45.94 1.33 -6.74
CA THR A 597 47.03 2.22 -7.10
C THR A 597 47.99 2.30 -5.92
N GLY A 598 49.18 1.71 -6.08
CA GLY A 598 50.07 1.45 -4.95
C GLY A 598 49.39 0.56 -3.91
N ARG A 599 49.39 0.99 -2.64
CA ARG A 599 48.74 0.27 -1.53
C ARG A 599 47.26 0.64 -1.31
N ILE A 600 46.70 1.52 -2.13
CA ILE A 600 45.30 1.92 -1.99
C ILE A 600 44.46 1.04 -2.90
N MET A 601 43.60 0.22 -2.31
CA MET A 601 42.55 -0.54 -2.97
C MET A 601 41.26 0.28 -2.95
N THR A 602 40.71 0.56 -4.13
CA THR A 602 39.45 1.30 -4.29
C THR A 602 38.35 0.37 -4.79
N ILE A 603 37.23 0.36 -4.09
CA ILE A 603 36.05 -0.46 -4.40
C ILE A 603 34.92 0.46 -4.79
N THR A 604 34.40 0.28 -6.00
CA THR A 604 33.25 1.01 -6.51
C THR A 604 32.08 0.05 -6.70
N SER A 605 30.95 0.35 -6.07
CA SER A 605 29.69 -0.36 -6.24
C SER A 605 28.58 0.64 -6.56
N GLN A 606 27.97 0.52 -7.73
CA GLN A 606 26.83 1.32 -8.17
C GLN A 606 25.63 0.42 -8.37
N PHE A 607 24.56 0.66 -7.61
CA PHE A 607 23.29 -0.03 -7.76
C PHE A 607 22.21 0.97 -8.18
N MET A 608 21.44 0.64 -9.22
CA MET A 608 20.36 1.48 -9.73
C MET A 608 19.13 0.67 -10.14
N ILE A 609 17.97 1.21 -9.80
CA ILE A 609 16.66 0.84 -10.35
C ILE A 609 16.05 2.10 -10.94
N ASN A 610 15.87 2.14 -12.25
CA ASN A 610 15.35 3.31 -12.97
C ASN A 610 13.85 3.20 -13.27
N LYS A 611 13.33 1.97 -13.38
CA LYS A 611 11.91 1.69 -13.63
C LYS A 611 11.16 1.54 -12.31
N THR A 612 9.99 2.15 -12.21
CA THR A 612 9.15 2.12 -10.99
C THR A 612 8.14 0.98 -10.97
N GLU A 613 7.94 0.24 -12.06
CA GLU A 613 7.03 -0.91 -12.11
C GLU A 613 7.63 -2.04 -12.95
N PHE A 614 7.74 -3.24 -12.38
CA PHE A 614 8.16 -4.47 -13.08
C PHE A 614 7.00 -5.45 -13.08
N LEU A 615 6.54 -5.83 -14.28
CA LEU A 615 5.43 -6.75 -14.49
C LEU A 615 5.81 -8.19 -14.11
N PRO A 616 4.83 -9.10 -13.91
CA PRO A 616 5.09 -10.50 -13.59
C PRO A 616 6.09 -11.20 -14.52
N ASP A 617 6.05 -10.91 -15.83
CA ASP A 617 6.98 -11.50 -16.80
C ASP A 617 8.42 -10.94 -16.69
N GLU A 618 8.60 -9.76 -16.10
CA GLU A 618 9.92 -9.14 -15.86
C GLU A 618 10.52 -9.61 -14.51
N TYR A 619 9.69 -10.11 -13.60
CA TYR A 619 10.07 -10.48 -12.24
C TYR A 619 11.23 -11.49 -12.16
N PRO A 620 11.28 -12.58 -12.95
CA PRO A 620 12.39 -13.53 -12.86
C PRO A 620 13.76 -12.89 -13.12
N ILE A 621 13.81 -11.93 -14.05
CA ILE A 621 15.05 -11.21 -14.40
C ILE A 621 15.43 -10.26 -13.26
N LEU A 622 14.45 -9.52 -12.70
CA LEU A 622 14.68 -8.64 -11.55
C LEU A 622 15.18 -9.42 -10.32
N ARG A 623 14.55 -10.55 -10.01
CA ARG A 623 14.96 -11.43 -8.90
C ARG A 623 16.38 -11.93 -9.09
N GLN A 624 16.74 -12.39 -10.30
CA GLN A 624 18.09 -12.85 -10.61
C GLN A 624 19.12 -11.72 -10.53
N PHE A 625 18.77 -10.52 -10.98
CA PHE A 625 19.62 -9.33 -10.86
C PHE A 625 19.98 -9.03 -9.40
N TYR A 626 18.98 -9.01 -8.50
CA TYR A 626 19.22 -8.85 -7.07
C TYR A 626 20.05 -10.00 -6.46
N ALA A 627 19.81 -11.24 -6.89
CA ALA A 627 20.61 -12.39 -6.44
C ALA A 627 22.09 -12.26 -6.84
N GLN A 628 22.36 -11.78 -8.05
CA GLN A 628 23.72 -11.53 -8.54
C GLN A 628 24.39 -10.35 -7.82
N VAL A 629 23.64 -9.30 -7.48
CA VAL A 629 24.13 -8.18 -6.66
C VAL A 629 24.59 -8.68 -5.28
N VAL A 630 23.73 -9.42 -4.59
CA VAL A 630 24.04 -10.01 -3.27
C VAL A 630 25.27 -10.91 -3.33
N ALA A 631 25.30 -11.84 -4.29
CA ALA A 631 26.43 -12.74 -4.48
C ALA A 631 27.71 -11.95 -4.74
N LYS A 632 27.68 -10.95 -5.62
CA LYS A 632 28.87 -10.18 -5.97
C LYS A 632 29.41 -9.36 -4.81
N GLN A 633 28.54 -8.73 -4.03
CA GLN A 633 28.92 -7.96 -2.85
C GLN A 633 29.39 -8.84 -1.67
N SER A 634 29.17 -10.15 -1.73
CA SER A 634 29.66 -11.12 -0.75
C SER A 634 31.06 -11.66 -1.05
N GLU A 635 31.57 -11.49 -2.28
CA GLU A 635 32.90 -11.97 -2.66
C GLU A 635 34.01 -11.31 -1.82
N GLN A 636 35.05 -12.07 -1.51
CA GLN A 636 36.18 -11.61 -0.72
C GLN A 636 37.37 -11.28 -1.64
N VAL A 637 38.22 -10.36 -1.17
CA VAL A 637 39.56 -10.13 -1.70
C VAL A 637 40.57 -10.87 -0.82
N VAL A 638 41.61 -11.41 -1.46
CA VAL A 638 42.74 -12.05 -0.79
C VAL A 638 43.97 -11.16 -0.92
N LEU A 639 44.57 -10.81 0.21
CA LEU A 639 45.89 -10.19 0.28
C LEU A 639 46.91 -11.25 0.69
N LYS A 640 48.12 -11.17 0.12
CA LYS A 640 49.23 -12.07 0.43
C LYS A 640 50.47 -11.27 0.78
N LYS A 641 51.26 -11.78 1.72
CA LYS A 641 52.56 -11.19 2.07
C LYS A 641 53.53 -11.24 0.89
N GLU A 642 54.17 -10.11 0.61
CA GLU A 642 55.21 -9.98 -0.40
C GLU A 642 56.45 -10.77 0.07
N LEU A 643 56.95 -11.67 -0.77
CA LEU A 643 58.05 -12.59 -0.46
C LEU A 643 59.42 -11.92 -0.55
#